data_AF-A0A0V1A8Q4-F1
#
_entry.id   AF-A0A0V1A8Q4-F1
#
_cell.length_a   1.000
_cell.length_b   1.000
_cell.length_c   1.000
_cell.angle_alpha   90.00
_cell.angle_beta   90.00
_cell.angle_gamma   90.00
#
_symmetry.space_group_name_H-M   'P 1'
#
loop_
_entity.id
_entity.type
_entity.pdbx_description
1 polymer ?
#
loop_
_entity_poly.entity_id
_entity_poly.type
_entity_poly.pdbx_seq_one_letter_code
_entity_poly.pdbx_strand_id
1 'polypeptide(L)'
;LTVIILILRFCIEEYGIKARPISVLDVQYFVKFIIIGVTVLVVAVPEGLPLAVTLALAYSVKKMMKDNNLVRHLDACETMGNATAICSDKTGTLTTNRMTVVRSYIGKSLYKEIPKWDQLDENIRSLMLTCISVNSSYASQVVPGEKGQLPKQLGNKTECGLLGFVMAMGQSYQRVRDEVPEDRLVKVYTFNSVRKSMSTVIEKNDSQGGYRLFSKGASEILLGKCKFILGADGTAQVFRQQDKDEMVRRVIEPMACDGLRTICLAYKDFVAANPENNQIQYRGQIDWDDENAVVKDLTCIAIVGIQDPVRPEVPDAIRKCQRAGITVRMVTGDNVNTARSIAMQCGIIEPGSDFLILEGREFNARIRDQNGEIRQELLDQVWPRLRVLARSSPTDKYTLVKGMIDSSYSANREVVAVTGDGTNDGPALKKADVGFAMGIAGTDVAKEASDIILTDDNFTSIVKAVMWGRNVYDSIAKFLQFQLTVNVVAVVVAFIGACAIEDSPLKAVQMLWVNLIMDTFAALALATEVPTEELLRRKPYGRTKALISRTMMKNIIGHSLYQLVVIFTLVFVGERIFDIDNGRYAKLHAPPTQHFTIVFNTFVMLTLFNEINARKIHGQRNIFEGLLRNPIYYCILGGTFICQIFIVQFGGFFFSTAALTADQWLWCIFLGLGDLLWGQVVTSIPSKKLPKKLTAFSEGTEIPIIFENPKGEGDEDDMDNRSGQILWLRGLTRLQTQVIGGQLTEHLIPVPLSKTPTDQAIRVVNAFRMGMERREPSLCGPSVQRLREISRQLQLQQAQERSHRASTLLSSMPASLMAGGNRSSPSSPTSDPSTDMPSVRIKPASARNSETTHPKTSTSAV
;
A
#
# COMPACT_ATOMS: atom_id res chain seq x y z
N LEU A 1 8.96 -38.52 23.39
CA LEU A 1 10.03 -38.92 24.34
C LEU A 1 9.52 -38.97 25.78
N THR A 2 9.09 -37.85 26.39
CA THR A 2 8.73 -37.74 27.83
C THR A 2 7.81 -38.84 28.36
N VAL A 3 6.72 -39.17 27.64
CA VAL A 3 5.79 -40.26 28.01
C VAL A 3 6.49 -41.62 28.11
N ILE A 4 7.42 -41.91 27.20
CA ILE A 4 8.16 -43.18 27.15
C ILE A 4 9.08 -43.27 28.37
N ILE A 5 9.76 -42.18 28.74
CA ILE A 5 10.61 -42.12 29.93
C ILE A 5 9.78 -42.36 31.20
N LEU A 6 8.65 -41.67 31.36
CA LEU A 6 7.76 -41.82 32.52
C LEU A 6 7.23 -43.25 32.65
N ILE A 7 6.72 -43.84 31.57
CA ILE A 7 6.19 -45.22 31.57
C ILE A 7 7.31 -46.24 31.84
N LEU A 8 8.46 -46.14 31.16
CA LEU A 8 9.57 -47.09 31.38
C LEU A 8 10.11 -46.97 32.80
N ARG A 9 10.32 -45.75 33.32
CA ARG A 9 10.83 -45.55 34.68
C ARG A 9 9.87 -46.11 35.73
N PHE A 10 8.57 -45.83 35.61
CA PHE A 10 7.56 -46.38 36.50
C PHE A 10 7.52 -47.92 36.47
N CYS A 11 7.53 -48.53 35.28
CA CYS A 11 7.55 -49.99 35.14
C CYS A 11 8.83 -50.63 35.70
N ILE A 12 10.00 -50.00 35.48
CA ILE A 12 11.28 -50.47 36.04
C ILE A 12 11.27 -50.38 37.57
N GLU A 13 10.77 -49.28 38.14
CA GLU A 13 10.78 -49.10 39.59
C GLU A 13 9.75 -49.96 40.31
N GLU A 14 8.47 -49.95 39.91
CA GLU A 14 7.41 -50.71 40.60
C GLU A 14 7.47 -52.21 40.30
N TYR A 15 7.64 -52.61 39.04
CA TYR A 15 7.59 -54.04 38.66
C TYR A 15 8.98 -54.68 38.62
N GLY A 16 10.02 -53.94 38.21
CA GLY A 16 11.39 -54.45 38.11
C GLY A 16 12.16 -54.46 39.43
N ILE A 17 12.13 -53.35 40.19
CA ILE A 17 12.93 -53.17 41.42
C ILE A 17 12.10 -53.51 42.67
N LYS A 18 10.88 -52.97 42.79
CA LYS A 18 9.99 -53.20 43.94
C LYS A 18 9.19 -54.51 43.84
N ALA A 19 9.27 -55.22 42.71
CA ALA A 19 8.64 -56.52 42.44
C ALA A 19 7.12 -56.59 42.75
N ARG A 20 6.42 -55.47 42.58
CA ARG A 20 4.99 -55.33 42.88
C ARG A 20 4.13 -55.99 41.78
N PRO A 21 3.02 -56.69 42.11
CA PRO A 21 2.06 -57.15 41.11
C PRO A 21 1.26 -55.99 40.50
N ILE A 22 0.99 -56.06 39.20
CA ILE A 22 0.25 -55.03 38.45
C ILE A 22 -1.16 -54.85 39.05
N SER A 23 -1.53 -53.61 39.38
CA SER A 23 -2.83 -53.24 39.94
C SER A 23 -3.65 -52.39 38.96
N VAL A 24 -4.98 -52.41 39.11
CA VAL A 24 -5.89 -51.52 38.35
C VAL A 24 -5.58 -50.03 38.61
N LEU A 25 -5.04 -49.71 39.79
CA LEU A 25 -4.59 -48.35 40.12
C LEU A 25 -3.46 -47.85 39.20
N ASP A 26 -2.63 -48.75 38.68
CA ASP A 26 -1.44 -48.41 37.91
C ASP A 26 -1.80 -47.89 36.50
N VAL A 27 -3.00 -48.25 36.01
CA VAL A 27 -3.63 -47.66 34.82
C VAL A 27 -3.84 -46.15 35.00
N GLN A 28 -4.17 -45.67 36.20
CA GLN A 28 -4.34 -44.23 36.44
C GLN A 28 -3.02 -43.46 36.35
N TYR A 29 -1.90 -44.09 36.73
CA TYR A 29 -0.56 -43.51 36.54
C TYR A 29 -0.19 -43.44 35.06
N PHE A 30 -0.46 -44.48 34.26
CA PHE A 30 -0.26 -44.43 32.81
C PHE A 30 -1.11 -43.34 32.14
N VAL A 31 -2.38 -43.17 32.55
CA VAL A 31 -3.23 -42.05 32.08
C VAL A 31 -2.64 -40.69 32.48
N LYS A 32 -2.14 -40.53 33.72
CA LYS A 32 -1.43 -39.31 34.16
C LYS A 32 -0.23 -39.01 33.27
N PHE A 33 0.61 -40.00 32.95
CA PHE A 33 1.79 -39.81 32.10
C PHE A 33 1.42 -39.44 30.65
N ILE A 34 0.33 -39.99 30.11
CA ILE A 34 -0.21 -39.60 28.80
C ILE A 34 -0.72 -38.15 28.84
N ILE A 35 -1.44 -37.74 29.88
CA ILE A 35 -1.92 -36.35 30.06
C ILE A 35 -0.73 -35.37 30.14
N ILE A 36 0.34 -35.70 30.86
CA ILE A 36 1.58 -34.91 30.88
C ILE A 36 2.17 -34.81 29.46
N GLY A 37 2.21 -35.92 28.72
CA GLY A 37 2.66 -35.94 27.31
C GLY A 37 1.88 -35.01 26.40
N VAL A 38 0.54 -35.08 26.45
CA VAL A 38 -0.35 -34.20 25.66
C VAL A 38 -0.20 -32.74 26.08
N THR A 39 -0.07 -32.46 27.39
CA THR A 39 0.18 -31.11 27.90
C THR A 39 1.47 -30.51 27.35
N VAL A 40 2.55 -31.29 27.32
CA VAL A 40 3.84 -30.86 26.73
C VAL A 40 3.74 -30.69 25.22
N LEU A 41 2.94 -31.50 24.52
CA LEU A 41 2.71 -31.34 23.09
C LEU A 41 1.98 -30.02 22.77
N VAL A 42 0.91 -29.69 23.50
CA VAL A 42 0.15 -28.44 23.32
C VAL A 42 1.06 -27.23 23.52
N VAL A 43 1.85 -27.20 24.60
CA VAL A 43 2.77 -26.07 24.84
C VAL A 43 3.95 -26.06 23.84
N ALA A 44 4.35 -27.19 23.27
CA ALA A 44 5.43 -27.20 22.28
C ALA A 44 5.02 -26.65 20.90
N VAL A 45 3.73 -26.52 20.60
CA VAL A 45 3.20 -26.05 19.31
C VAL A 45 2.76 -24.58 19.43
N PRO A 46 3.37 -23.62 18.70
CA PRO A 46 3.01 -22.20 18.77
C PRO A 46 1.74 -21.90 17.96
N GLU A 47 0.57 -22.30 18.47
CA GLU A 47 -0.73 -22.17 17.79
C GLU A 47 -1.15 -20.72 17.52
N GLY A 48 -0.70 -19.76 18.34
CA GLY A 48 -1.01 -18.33 18.21
C GLY A 48 -0.22 -17.61 17.11
N LEU A 49 0.75 -18.25 16.45
CA LEU A 49 1.59 -17.58 15.46
C LEU A 49 0.83 -17.11 14.18
N PRO A 50 -0.04 -17.92 13.54
CA PRO A 50 -0.89 -17.44 12.45
C PRO A 50 -1.86 -16.33 12.90
N LEU A 51 -2.34 -16.40 14.15
CA LEU A 51 -3.20 -15.39 14.74
C LEU A 51 -2.45 -14.07 14.95
N ALA A 52 -1.22 -14.10 15.46
CA ALA A 52 -0.38 -12.92 15.67
C ALA A 52 -0.09 -12.17 14.36
N VAL A 53 0.25 -12.89 13.27
CA VAL A 53 0.43 -12.30 11.94
C VAL A 53 -0.85 -11.65 11.44
N THR A 54 -1.98 -12.35 11.55
CA THR A 54 -3.29 -11.87 11.09
C THR A 54 -3.74 -10.63 11.88
N LEU A 55 -3.57 -10.61 13.20
CA LEU A 55 -3.88 -9.47 14.06
C LEU A 55 -2.97 -8.28 13.77
N ALA A 56 -1.66 -8.49 13.57
CA ALA A 56 -0.71 -7.43 13.23
C ALA A 56 -1.08 -6.73 11.92
N LEU A 57 -1.43 -7.50 10.88
CA LEU A 57 -1.88 -6.99 9.59
C LEU A 57 -3.22 -6.26 9.71
N ALA A 58 -4.25 -6.89 10.30
CA ALA A 58 -5.59 -6.30 10.41
C ALA A 58 -5.59 -4.99 11.24
N TYR A 59 -4.81 -4.95 12.34
CA TYR A 59 -4.62 -3.72 13.12
C TYR A 59 -3.89 -2.65 12.32
N SER A 60 -2.79 -3.01 11.64
CA SER A 60 -1.99 -2.07 10.85
C SER A 60 -2.78 -1.50 9.67
N VAL A 61 -3.55 -2.30 8.94
CA VAL A 61 -4.42 -1.84 7.85
C VAL A 61 -5.50 -0.87 8.37
N LYS A 62 -6.16 -1.19 9.49
CA LYS A 62 -7.14 -0.29 10.12
C LYS A 62 -6.52 1.05 10.58
N LYS A 63 -5.23 1.08 10.90
CA LYS A 63 -4.49 2.31 11.22
C LYS A 63 -4.01 3.05 9.97
N MET A 64 -3.49 2.33 8.97
CA MET A 64 -3.09 2.87 7.66
C MET A 64 -4.25 3.60 6.99
N MET A 65 -5.48 3.07 7.07
CA MET A 65 -6.68 3.73 6.56
C MET A 65 -6.95 5.09 7.25
N LYS A 66 -6.65 5.23 8.55
CA LYS A 66 -6.70 6.51 9.27
C LYS A 66 -5.51 7.43 8.92
N ASP A 67 -4.42 6.84 8.45
CA ASP A 67 -3.21 7.50 7.94
C ASP A 67 -3.26 7.79 6.43
N ASN A 68 -4.47 7.83 5.84
CA ASN A 68 -4.78 8.09 4.42
C ASN A 68 -4.27 7.04 3.42
N ASN A 69 -3.96 5.82 3.89
CA ASN A 69 -3.55 4.68 3.08
C ASN A 69 -4.62 3.58 3.11
N LEU A 70 -5.50 3.53 2.11
CA LEU A 70 -6.49 2.46 1.95
C LEU A 70 -5.83 1.24 1.31
N VAL A 71 -5.50 0.23 2.11
CA VAL A 71 -4.91 -1.03 1.65
C VAL A 71 -6.01 -1.95 1.11
N ARG A 72 -5.89 -2.39 -0.15
CA ARG A 72 -6.79 -3.37 -0.80
C ARG A 72 -6.31 -4.80 -0.60
N HIS A 73 -5.00 -5.04 -0.74
CA HIS A 73 -4.40 -6.36 -0.59
C HIS A 73 -3.47 -6.39 0.64
N LEU A 74 -3.74 -7.29 1.60
CA LEU A 74 -3.13 -7.27 2.94
C LEU A 74 -1.61 -7.49 2.93
N ASP A 75 -1.10 -8.27 1.98
CA ASP A 75 0.32 -8.60 1.81
C ASP A 75 1.15 -7.44 1.23
N ALA A 76 0.53 -6.48 0.55
CA ALA A 76 1.18 -5.22 0.16
C ALA A 76 1.65 -4.41 1.39
N CYS A 77 0.97 -4.54 2.53
CA CYS A 77 1.37 -3.91 3.79
C CYS A 77 2.74 -4.41 4.28
N GLU A 78 2.94 -5.74 4.37
CA GLU A 78 4.26 -6.32 4.72
C GLU A 78 5.30 -5.99 3.65
N THR A 79 4.94 -6.17 2.37
CA THR A 79 5.86 -6.03 1.24
C THR A 79 6.44 -4.63 1.14
N MET A 80 5.65 -3.58 1.38
CA MET A 80 6.14 -2.19 1.39
C MET A 80 7.19 -1.92 2.48
N GLY A 81 7.20 -2.69 3.57
CA GLY A 81 8.25 -2.59 4.59
C GLY A 81 9.65 -2.88 4.06
N ASN A 82 9.73 -3.72 3.02
CA ASN A 82 10.96 -4.19 2.38
C ASN A 82 11.28 -3.48 1.06
N ALA A 83 10.49 -2.48 0.65
CA ALA A 83 10.71 -1.72 -0.58
C ALA A 83 12.14 -1.15 -0.67
N THR A 84 12.79 -1.35 -1.82
CA THR A 84 14.15 -0.86 -2.13
C THR A 84 14.13 0.25 -3.18
N ALA A 85 13.08 0.31 -4.01
CA ALA A 85 12.88 1.36 -5.01
C ALA A 85 11.42 1.83 -5.06
N ILE A 86 11.22 3.11 -5.36
CA ILE A 86 9.91 3.71 -5.66
C ILE A 86 10.00 4.36 -7.04
N CYS A 87 9.24 3.87 -8.01
CA CYS A 87 9.06 4.49 -9.33
C CYS A 87 7.78 5.33 -9.32
N SER A 88 7.93 6.66 -9.19
CA SER A 88 6.82 7.60 -9.06
C SER A 88 6.56 8.32 -10.39
N ASP A 89 5.30 8.50 -10.79
CA ASP A 89 5.00 9.59 -11.74
C ASP A 89 5.23 10.95 -11.05
N LYS A 90 5.42 11.99 -11.86
CA LYS A 90 5.60 13.37 -11.46
C LYS A 90 4.25 14.04 -11.17
N THR A 91 3.25 13.83 -12.03
CA THR A 91 1.94 14.49 -11.99
C THR A 91 1.06 13.83 -10.93
N GLY A 92 0.24 14.62 -10.21
CA GLY A 92 -0.61 14.12 -9.13
C GLY A 92 0.17 13.78 -7.86
N THR A 93 1.21 12.95 -7.98
CA THR A 93 1.99 12.42 -6.86
C THR A 93 2.99 13.44 -6.30
N LEU A 94 3.98 13.88 -7.11
CA LEU A 94 5.07 14.74 -6.63
C LEU A 94 4.72 16.23 -6.72
N THR A 95 3.93 16.60 -7.73
CA THR A 95 3.44 17.96 -7.96
C THR A 95 1.97 18.12 -7.57
N THR A 96 1.52 19.36 -7.43
CA THR A 96 0.13 19.68 -6.99
C THR A 96 -0.96 19.39 -8.03
N ASN A 97 -0.59 18.94 -9.23
CA ASN A 97 -1.48 18.78 -10.39
C ASN A 97 -2.23 20.06 -10.79
N ARG A 98 -1.64 21.23 -10.51
CA ARG A 98 -2.26 22.56 -10.52
C ARG A 98 -1.26 23.59 -11.05
N MET A 99 -1.48 24.10 -12.26
CA MET A 99 -0.54 25.07 -12.85
C MET A 99 -0.62 26.41 -12.10
N THR A 100 0.53 27.01 -11.84
CA THR A 100 0.68 28.34 -11.22
C THR A 100 1.73 29.17 -11.96
N VAL A 101 1.57 30.48 -12.05
CA VAL A 101 2.67 31.39 -12.42
C VAL A 101 3.71 31.37 -11.30
N VAL A 102 4.93 30.96 -11.63
CA VAL A 102 6.07 30.91 -10.70
C VAL A 102 7.02 32.09 -10.94
N ARG A 103 7.13 32.58 -12.18
CA ARG A 103 7.90 33.78 -12.53
C ARG A 103 7.16 34.65 -13.52
N SER A 104 7.42 35.95 -13.50
CA SER A 104 6.91 36.89 -14.49
C SER A 104 7.97 37.91 -14.90
N TYR A 105 7.90 38.36 -16.14
CA TYR A 105 8.65 39.49 -16.67
C TYR A 105 7.66 40.57 -17.06
N ILE A 106 7.69 41.69 -16.35
CA ILE A 106 6.70 42.78 -16.40
C ILE A 106 7.45 44.09 -16.22
N GLY A 107 7.16 45.12 -17.02
CA GLY A 107 7.77 46.45 -16.85
C GLY A 107 9.30 46.44 -16.85
N LYS A 108 9.90 45.72 -17.80
CA LYS A 108 11.35 45.41 -17.90
C LYS A 108 11.98 44.63 -16.72
N SER A 109 11.21 44.24 -15.70
CA SER A 109 11.69 43.58 -14.48
C SER A 109 11.35 42.09 -14.45
N LEU A 110 12.30 41.25 -14.02
CA LEU A 110 12.12 39.79 -13.85
C LEU A 110 11.83 39.44 -12.39
N TYR A 111 10.59 39.08 -12.11
CA TYR A 111 10.13 38.64 -10.79
C TYR A 111 10.24 37.11 -10.64
N LYS A 112 10.86 36.68 -9.54
CA LYS A 112 10.99 35.26 -9.13
C LYS A 112 9.87 34.79 -8.20
N GLU A 113 9.06 35.73 -7.71
CA GLU A 113 7.89 35.55 -6.87
C GLU A 113 6.75 36.40 -7.46
N ILE A 114 5.55 36.34 -6.88
CA ILE A 114 4.41 37.12 -7.37
C ILE A 114 4.60 38.59 -6.93
N PRO A 115 4.66 39.56 -7.88
CA PRO A 115 4.81 40.98 -7.52
C PRO A 115 3.57 41.50 -6.80
N LYS A 116 3.74 42.49 -5.93
CA LYS A 116 2.59 43.19 -5.32
C LYS A 116 1.92 44.07 -6.37
N TRP A 117 0.59 44.14 -6.32
CA TRP A 117 -0.22 44.93 -7.26
C TRP A 117 0.21 46.39 -7.36
N ASP A 118 0.63 46.99 -6.24
CA ASP A 118 1.04 48.40 -6.16
C ASP A 118 2.49 48.66 -6.60
N GLN A 119 3.25 47.61 -6.93
CA GLN A 119 4.59 47.71 -7.54
C GLN A 119 4.54 47.75 -9.07
N LEU A 120 3.36 47.57 -9.67
CA LEU A 120 3.15 47.60 -11.11
C LEU A 120 2.45 48.90 -11.52
N ASP A 121 2.87 49.46 -12.65
CA ASP A 121 2.23 50.62 -13.27
C ASP A 121 0.73 50.39 -13.56
N GLU A 122 -0.06 51.48 -13.55
CA GLU A 122 -1.51 51.46 -13.71
C GLU A 122 -1.97 50.95 -15.08
N ASN A 123 -1.29 51.31 -16.16
CA ASN A 123 -1.60 50.81 -17.49
C ASN A 123 -1.24 49.32 -17.61
N ILE A 124 -0.06 48.92 -17.10
CA ILE A 124 0.37 47.52 -17.15
C ILE A 124 -0.56 46.61 -16.32
N ARG A 125 -0.89 47.01 -15.08
CA ARG A 125 -1.71 46.19 -14.18
C ARG A 125 -3.13 46.02 -14.70
N SER A 126 -3.74 47.08 -15.23
CA SER A 126 -5.09 47.04 -15.82
C SER A 126 -5.13 46.22 -17.12
N LEU A 127 -4.21 46.46 -18.06
CA LEU A 127 -4.11 45.67 -19.30
C LEU A 127 -3.88 44.19 -19.02
N MET A 128 -3.00 43.84 -18.07
CA MET A 128 -2.73 42.45 -17.68
C MET A 128 -3.95 41.77 -17.04
N LEU A 129 -4.62 42.45 -16.11
CA LEU A 129 -5.85 41.96 -15.46
C LEU A 129 -6.95 41.66 -16.48
N THR A 130 -7.25 42.60 -17.39
CA THR A 130 -8.27 42.38 -18.42
C THR A 130 -7.84 41.32 -19.43
N CYS A 131 -6.58 41.32 -19.87
CA CYS A 131 -6.04 40.29 -20.76
C CYS A 131 -6.22 38.89 -20.19
N ILE A 132 -5.84 38.65 -18.92
CA ILE A 132 -5.92 37.33 -18.30
C ILE A 132 -7.38 36.88 -18.11
N SER A 133 -8.24 37.80 -17.65
CA SER A 133 -9.63 37.49 -17.27
C SER A 133 -10.52 37.23 -18.50
N VAL A 134 -10.37 38.03 -19.55
CA VAL A 134 -11.21 38.01 -20.76
C VAL A 134 -10.67 37.05 -21.84
N ASN A 135 -9.36 37.05 -22.09
CA ASN A 135 -8.76 36.10 -23.03
C ASN A 135 -8.47 34.75 -22.35
N SER A 136 -9.46 34.19 -21.66
CA SER A 136 -9.46 32.85 -21.05
C SER A 136 -10.90 32.32 -21.03
N SER A 137 -11.12 31.04 -21.31
CA SER A 137 -12.48 30.48 -21.39
C SER A 137 -13.26 30.69 -20.09
N TYR A 138 -14.57 30.98 -20.21
CA TYR A 138 -15.46 31.16 -19.05
C TYR A 138 -15.71 29.83 -18.30
N ALA A 139 -15.49 28.69 -18.97
CA ALA A 139 -15.40 27.36 -18.35
C ALA A 139 -14.10 27.14 -17.55
N SER A 140 -13.06 27.95 -17.77
CA SER A 140 -11.84 27.94 -16.95
C SER A 140 -12.03 28.82 -15.71
N GLN A 141 -11.97 28.20 -14.53
CA GLN A 141 -12.30 28.83 -13.24
C GLN A 141 -11.41 28.30 -12.10
N VAL A 142 -11.17 29.14 -11.09
CA VAL A 142 -10.42 28.80 -9.87
C VAL A 142 -11.37 28.88 -8.68
N VAL A 143 -11.89 27.73 -8.25
CA VAL A 143 -12.86 27.63 -7.16
C VAL A 143 -12.12 27.47 -5.83
N PRO A 144 -12.51 28.17 -4.74
CA PRO A 144 -11.96 27.93 -3.41
C PRO A 144 -12.06 26.45 -3.00
N GLY A 145 -11.02 25.94 -2.35
CA GLY A 145 -11.05 24.59 -1.77
C GLY A 145 -11.91 24.54 -0.49
N GLU A 146 -12.34 23.33 -0.11
CA GLU A 146 -12.89 23.11 1.22
C GLU A 146 -11.83 23.36 2.31
N LYS A 147 -12.22 23.47 3.59
CA LYS A 147 -11.35 23.91 4.69
C LYS A 147 -10.01 23.17 4.73
N GLY A 148 -8.93 23.85 4.34
CA GLY A 148 -7.55 23.33 4.33
C GLY A 148 -7.08 22.72 3.00
N GLN A 149 -7.96 22.57 2.01
CA GLN A 149 -7.59 22.12 0.66
C GLN A 149 -7.13 23.28 -0.22
N LEU A 150 -6.31 22.97 -1.25
CA LEU A 150 -5.91 23.96 -2.26
C LEU A 150 -7.07 24.32 -3.20
N PRO A 151 -7.13 25.55 -3.74
CA PRO A 151 -8.12 25.95 -4.75
C PRO A 151 -8.14 25.02 -5.96
N LYS A 152 -9.36 24.59 -6.35
CA LYS A 152 -9.63 23.65 -7.44
C LYS A 152 -9.67 24.39 -8.77
N GLN A 153 -8.87 23.92 -9.73
CA GLN A 153 -8.87 24.42 -11.11
C GLN A 153 -9.86 23.59 -11.95
N LEU A 154 -10.86 24.27 -12.52
CA LEU A 154 -11.82 23.70 -13.47
C LEU A 154 -11.51 24.24 -14.88
N GLY A 155 -11.65 23.41 -15.92
CA GLY A 155 -11.27 23.80 -17.28
C GLY A 155 -9.77 23.66 -17.56
N ASN A 156 -9.23 24.55 -18.41
CA ASN A 156 -7.83 24.43 -18.85
C ASN A 156 -6.87 24.94 -17.76
N LYS A 157 -6.08 24.03 -17.18
CA LYS A 157 -5.12 24.34 -16.11
C LYS A 157 -4.16 25.49 -16.46
N THR A 158 -3.74 25.61 -17.72
CA THR A 158 -2.90 26.73 -18.19
C THR A 158 -3.56 28.08 -17.92
N GLU A 159 -4.86 28.20 -18.22
CA GLU A 159 -5.64 29.42 -18.01
C GLU A 159 -5.92 29.64 -16.52
N CYS A 160 -6.25 28.57 -15.81
CA CYS A 160 -6.48 28.61 -14.37
C CYS A 160 -5.23 29.03 -13.57
N GLY A 161 -4.02 28.77 -14.10
CA GLY A 161 -2.77 29.28 -13.54
C GLY A 161 -2.58 30.79 -13.74
N LEU A 162 -3.13 31.37 -14.81
CA LEU A 162 -3.16 32.82 -15.05
C LEU A 162 -4.24 33.48 -14.18
N LEU A 163 -5.45 32.92 -14.15
CA LEU A 163 -6.55 33.40 -13.29
C LEU A 163 -6.15 33.33 -11.81
N GLY A 164 -5.46 32.27 -11.38
CA GLY A 164 -4.89 32.15 -10.04
C GLY A 164 -3.77 33.15 -9.73
N PHE A 165 -3.01 33.59 -10.73
CA PHE A 165 -2.01 34.66 -10.57
C PHE A 165 -2.69 36.03 -10.34
N VAL A 166 -3.78 36.32 -11.04
CA VAL A 166 -4.64 37.50 -10.76
C VAL A 166 -5.18 37.49 -9.34
N MET A 167 -5.71 36.35 -8.88
CA MET A 167 -6.17 36.19 -7.49
C MET A 167 -5.03 36.36 -6.47
N ALA A 168 -3.84 35.83 -6.75
CA ALA A 168 -2.68 35.93 -5.87
C ALA A 168 -2.10 37.36 -5.77
N MET A 169 -2.34 38.22 -6.77
CA MET A 169 -2.09 39.66 -6.70
C MET A 169 -3.21 40.43 -5.96
N GLY A 170 -4.20 39.74 -5.39
CA GLY A 170 -5.30 40.35 -4.62
C GLY A 170 -6.46 40.87 -5.48
N GLN A 171 -6.52 40.55 -6.77
CA GLN A 171 -7.54 41.04 -7.69
C GLN A 171 -8.57 39.95 -8.07
N SER A 172 -9.82 40.35 -8.30
CA SER A 172 -10.86 39.45 -8.78
C SER A 172 -10.92 39.45 -10.31
N TYR A 173 -10.59 38.31 -10.93
CA TYR A 173 -10.86 38.12 -12.37
C TYR A 173 -12.37 38.10 -12.66
N GLN A 174 -13.19 37.72 -11.68
CA GLN A 174 -14.63 37.57 -11.87
C GLN A 174 -15.28 38.93 -12.09
N ARG A 175 -14.90 39.97 -11.33
CA ARG A 175 -15.40 41.34 -11.53
C ARG A 175 -15.25 41.81 -12.99
N VAL A 176 -14.13 41.48 -13.63
CA VAL A 176 -13.88 41.84 -15.04
C VAL A 176 -14.77 41.05 -16.00
N ARG A 177 -15.07 39.79 -15.69
CA ARG A 177 -16.01 38.92 -16.42
C ARG A 177 -17.47 39.33 -16.21
N ASP A 178 -17.79 39.96 -15.08
CA ASP A 178 -19.12 40.52 -14.79
C ASP A 178 -19.31 41.86 -15.52
N GLU A 179 -18.25 42.67 -15.67
CA GLU A 179 -18.23 43.90 -16.46
C GLU A 179 -18.23 43.64 -17.98
N VAL A 180 -17.57 42.57 -18.42
CA VAL A 180 -17.48 42.12 -19.81
C VAL A 180 -17.91 40.65 -19.93
N PRO A 181 -19.23 40.35 -19.89
CA PRO A 181 -19.75 38.99 -20.06
C PRO A 181 -19.52 38.39 -21.46
N GLU A 182 -19.73 37.08 -21.58
CA GLU A 182 -19.38 36.29 -22.78
C GLU A 182 -20.16 36.71 -24.05
N ASP A 183 -21.36 37.27 -23.91
CA ASP A 183 -22.17 37.83 -24.99
C ASP A 183 -21.64 39.15 -25.57
N ARG A 184 -20.74 39.85 -24.85
CA ARG A 184 -20.04 41.05 -25.33
C ARG A 184 -18.74 40.76 -26.10
N LEU A 185 -18.37 39.48 -26.28
CA LEU A 185 -17.13 39.12 -26.98
C LEU A 185 -17.36 39.15 -28.50
N VAL A 186 -16.72 40.10 -29.19
CA VAL A 186 -16.92 40.36 -30.64
C VAL A 186 -16.39 39.19 -31.49
N LYS A 187 -15.26 38.60 -31.09
CA LYS A 187 -14.65 37.44 -31.75
C LYS A 187 -13.74 36.70 -30.77
N VAL A 188 -13.79 35.37 -30.75
CA VAL A 188 -12.86 34.51 -29.99
C VAL A 188 -12.13 33.57 -30.95
N TYR A 189 -10.84 33.81 -31.13
CA TYR A 189 -9.93 32.89 -31.80
C TYR A 189 -9.43 31.88 -30.77
N THR A 190 -10.05 30.71 -30.74
CA THR A 190 -9.76 29.60 -29.80
C THR A 190 -8.31 29.11 -29.89
N PHE A 191 -7.86 28.27 -28.95
CA PHE A 191 -6.53 27.67 -29.06
C PHE A 191 -6.45 26.70 -30.24
N ASN A 192 -5.46 26.87 -31.12
CA ASN A 192 -5.14 25.95 -32.21
C ASN A 192 -3.63 25.60 -32.14
N SER A 193 -3.33 24.30 -32.14
CA SER A 193 -1.97 23.74 -31.96
C SER A 193 -0.94 24.19 -33.01
N VAL A 194 -1.37 24.64 -34.20
CA VAL A 194 -0.48 25.18 -35.23
C VAL A 194 0.00 26.59 -34.86
N ARG A 195 -0.90 27.47 -34.39
CA ARG A 195 -0.56 28.83 -33.94
C ARG A 195 -0.03 28.89 -32.50
N LYS A 196 -0.33 27.88 -31.68
CA LYS A 196 -0.07 27.82 -30.23
C LYS A 196 -0.52 29.07 -29.45
N SER A 197 -1.56 29.75 -29.92
CA SER A 197 -2.14 30.95 -29.30
C SER A 197 -3.67 30.96 -29.33
N MET A 198 -4.24 31.80 -28.47
CA MET A 198 -5.66 32.13 -28.33
C MET A 198 -5.79 33.64 -28.23
N SER A 199 -6.80 34.22 -28.86
CA SER A 199 -7.04 35.68 -28.83
C SER A 199 -8.53 35.99 -28.72
N THR A 200 -8.88 37.05 -27.98
CA THR A 200 -10.27 37.52 -27.80
C THR A 200 -10.36 39.00 -28.13
N VAL A 201 -11.40 39.39 -28.87
CA VAL A 201 -11.73 40.78 -29.22
C VAL A 201 -12.88 41.28 -28.37
N ILE A 202 -12.72 42.47 -27.77
CA ILE A 202 -13.77 43.21 -27.08
C ILE A 202 -13.92 44.62 -27.66
N GLU A 203 -15.08 45.23 -27.45
CA GLU A 203 -15.29 46.66 -27.68
C GLU A 203 -14.67 47.50 -26.54
N LYS A 204 -14.24 48.72 -26.85
CA LYS A 204 -13.69 49.69 -25.87
C LYS A 204 -14.76 50.69 -25.46
N ASN A 205 -15.04 50.76 -24.16
CA ASN A 205 -15.95 51.75 -23.55
C ASN A 205 -15.33 53.17 -23.42
N ASP A 206 -14.26 53.48 -24.16
CA ASP A 206 -13.61 54.79 -24.17
C ASP A 206 -14.37 55.80 -25.03
N SER A 207 -14.21 57.11 -24.77
CA SER A 207 -14.87 58.20 -25.51
C SER A 207 -14.54 58.30 -27.01
N GLN A 208 -13.60 57.48 -27.51
CA GLN A 208 -13.23 57.36 -28.93
C GLN A 208 -13.79 56.09 -29.61
N GLY A 209 -14.38 55.17 -28.83
CA GLY A 209 -14.82 53.85 -29.29
C GLY A 209 -13.69 52.94 -29.79
N GLY A 210 -14.06 51.89 -30.52
CA GLY A 210 -13.14 50.95 -31.15
C GLY A 210 -13.04 49.61 -30.43
N TYR A 211 -12.03 48.81 -30.79
CA TYR A 211 -11.89 47.42 -30.36
C TYR A 211 -10.50 47.14 -29.76
N ARG A 212 -10.44 46.24 -28.77
CA ARG A 212 -9.20 45.74 -28.18
C ARG A 212 -9.11 44.23 -28.38
N LEU A 213 -8.07 43.81 -29.11
CA LEU A 213 -7.66 42.41 -29.24
C LEU A 213 -6.69 42.10 -28.10
N PHE A 214 -7.00 41.11 -27.27
CA PHE A 214 -6.05 40.46 -26.37
C PHE A 214 -5.58 39.14 -26.99
N SER A 215 -4.30 38.79 -26.81
CA SER A 215 -3.72 37.54 -27.30
C SER A 215 -2.79 36.91 -26.26
N LYS A 216 -2.78 35.58 -26.19
CA LYS A 216 -1.89 34.80 -25.33
C LYS A 216 -1.41 33.55 -26.07
N GLY A 217 -0.19 33.11 -25.81
CA GLY A 217 0.34 31.91 -26.45
C GLY A 217 1.76 31.59 -26.02
N ALA A 218 2.35 30.58 -26.67
CA ALA A 218 3.75 30.24 -26.49
C ALA A 218 4.64 31.47 -26.80
N SER A 219 5.52 31.82 -25.86
CA SER A 219 6.23 33.12 -25.90
C SER A 219 7.04 33.31 -27.17
N GLU A 220 7.73 32.28 -27.64
CA GLU A 220 8.58 32.31 -28.83
C GLU A 220 7.80 32.64 -30.11
N ILE A 221 6.52 32.27 -30.19
CA ILE A 221 5.64 32.58 -31.33
C ILE A 221 5.01 33.97 -31.17
N LEU A 222 4.53 34.31 -29.97
CA LEU A 222 3.84 35.59 -29.77
C LEU A 222 4.80 36.79 -29.85
N LEU A 223 6.05 36.67 -29.39
CA LEU A 223 7.07 37.72 -29.55
C LEU A 223 7.39 38.00 -31.02
N GLY A 224 7.37 36.97 -31.87
CA GLY A 224 7.50 37.13 -33.33
C GLY A 224 6.44 38.09 -33.88
N LYS A 225 5.19 37.95 -33.42
CA LYS A 225 4.03 38.79 -33.78
C LYS A 225 3.96 40.16 -33.10
N CYS A 226 4.80 40.44 -32.09
CA CYS A 226 4.83 41.74 -31.41
C CYS A 226 5.68 42.77 -32.17
N LYS A 227 5.25 44.02 -32.20
CA LYS A 227 5.99 45.19 -32.72
C LYS A 227 6.32 46.21 -31.61
N PHE A 228 5.64 46.12 -30.47
CA PHE A 228 5.85 46.97 -29.29
C PHE A 228 5.92 46.15 -28.01
N ILE A 229 6.40 46.77 -26.93
CA ILE A 229 6.39 46.24 -25.57
C ILE A 229 6.13 47.36 -24.55
N LEU A 230 5.45 47.05 -23.46
CA LEU A 230 5.26 48.01 -22.35
C LEU A 230 6.58 48.24 -21.59
N GLY A 231 6.93 49.51 -21.38
CA GLY A 231 8.03 49.95 -20.52
C GLY A 231 7.75 49.74 -19.03
N ALA A 232 8.67 50.16 -18.16
CA ALA A 232 8.43 50.18 -16.71
C ALA A 232 7.41 51.27 -16.31
N ASP A 233 7.31 52.28 -17.17
CA ASP A 233 6.48 53.47 -17.17
C ASP A 233 5.12 53.28 -17.89
N GLY A 234 4.75 52.03 -18.21
CA GLY A 234 3.47 51.72 -18.87
C GLY A 234 3.35 52.16 -20.34
N THR A 235 4.32 52.88 -20.90
CA THR A 235 4.29 53.35 -22.30
C THR A 235 4.66 52.23 -23.27
N ALA A 236 4.09 52.25 -24.48
CA ALA A 236 4.41 51.29 -25.54
C ALA A 236 5.68 51.71 -26.30
N GLN A 237 6.75 50.94 -26.13
CA GLN A 237 8.07 51.19 -26.72
C GLN A 237 8.28 50.26 -27.93
N VAL A 238 8.95 50.76 -28.98
CA VAL A 238 9.22 50.00 -30.21
C VAL A 238 10.10 48.79 -29.89
N PHE A 239 9.65 47.60 -30.28
CA PHE A 239 10.26 46.33 -29.92
C PHE A 239 10.96 45.71 -31.14
N ARG A 240 12.25 46.01 -31.29
CA ARG A 240 13.09 45.62 -32.43
C ARG A 240 13.51 44.16 -32.33
N GLN A 241 14.07 43.61 -33.42
CA GLN A 241 14.52 42.22 -33.42
C GLN A 241 15.62 41.94 -32.38
N GLN A 242 16.56 42.87 -32.19
CA GLN A 242 17.59 42.77 -31.15
C GLN A 242 16.99 42.66 -29.74
N ASP A 243 15.95 43.45 -29.44
CA ASP A 243 15.26 43.41 -28.15
C ASP A 243 14.51 42.08 -27.93
N LYS A 244 13.95 41.51 -29.01
CA LYS A 244 13.31 40.18 -29.01
C LYS A 244 14.34 39.08 -28.74
N ASP A 245 15.46 39.10 -29.46
CA ASP A 245 16.52 38.09 -29.37
C ASP A 245 17.19 38.13 -27.98
N GLU A 246 17.39 39.33 -27.42
CA GLU A 246 17.87 39.51 -26.04
C GLU A 246 16.87 38.93 -25.04
N MET A 247 15.56 39.20 -25.19
CA MET A 247 14.55 38.68 -24.27
C MET A 247 14.34 37.17 -24.38
N VAL A 248 14.48 36.58 -25.57
CA VAL A 248 14.57 35.13 -25.73
C VAL A 248 15.73 34.60 -24.88
N ARG A 249 16.93 35.17 -25.03
CA ARG A 249 18.15 34.71 -24.35
C ARG A 249 18.21 34.98 -22.84
N ARG A 250 17.66 36.10 -22.37
CA ARG A 250 17.75 36.55 -20.96
C ARG A 250 16.53 36.18 -20.11
N VAL A 251 15.38 35.91 -20.73
CA VAL A 251 14.11 35.64 -20.01
C VAL A 251 13.54 34.27 -20.38
N ILE A 252 13.28 34.02 -21.66
CA ILE A 252 12.54 32.83 -22.10
C ILE A 252 13.39 31.56 -21.96
N GLU A 253 14.64 31.57 -22.45
CA GLU A 253 15.57 30.45 -22.36
C GLU A 253 15.82 30.03 -20.89
N PRO A 254 16.19 30.93 -19.94
CA PRO A 254 16.32 30.56 -18.53
C PRO A 254 15.03 30.03 -17.90
N MET A 255 13.86 30.60 -18.20
CA MET A 255 12.58 30.06 -17.70
C MET A 255 12.32 28.64 -18.25
N ALA A 256 12.61 28.38 -19.52
CA ALA A 256 12.41 27.07 -20.15
C ALA A 256 13.44 26.03 -19.67
N CYS A 257 14.68 26.44 -19.39
CA CYS A 257 15.71 25.60 -18.75
C CYS A 257 15.29 25.18 -17.33
N ASP A 258 14.71 26.08 -16.56
CA ASP A 258 14.12 25.80 -15.24
C ASP A 258 12.80 24.99 -15.33
N GLY A 259 12.39 24.57 -16.54
CA GLY A 259 11.25 23.70 -16.77
C GLY A 259 9.89 24.39 -16.78
N LEU A 260 9.86 25.73 -16.75
CA LEU A 260 8.63 26.54 -16.81
C LEU A 260 8.11 26.58 -18.26
N ARG A 261 6.78 26.51 -18.43
CA ARG A 261 6.11 26.80 -19.70
C ARG A 261 5.94 28.32 -19.82
N THR A 262 6.62 28.91 -20.80
CA THR A 262 6.63 30.37 -21.03
C THR A 262 5.44 30.80 -21.89
N ILE A 263 4.55 31.60 -21.31
CA ILE A 263 3.39 32.19 -21.99
C ILE A 263 3.61 33.71 -22.12
N CYS A 264 3.45 34.24 -23.32
CA CYS A 264 3.41 35.69 -23.54
C CYS A 264 1.96 36.17 -23.51
N LEU A 265 1.75 37.36 -22.93
CA LEU A 265 0.50 38.12 -22.92
C LEU A 265 0.70 39.38 -23.75
N ALA A 266 -0.21 39.66 -24.68
CA ALA A 266 -0.13 40.78 -25.61
C ALA A 266 -1.52 41.38 -25.90
N TYR A 267 -1.55 42.62 -26.39
CA TYR A 267 -2.76 43.28 -26.85
C TYR A 267 -2.53 44.12 -28.12
N LYS A 268 -3.62 44.60 -28.74
CA LYS A 268 -3.63 45.52 -29.86
C LYS A 268 -4.95 46.30 -29.88
N ASP A 269 -4.86 47.61 -30.05
CA ASP A 269 -6.01 48.51 -30.10
C ASP A 269 -6.31 48.93 -31.54
N PHE A 270 -7.59 48.91 -31.89
CA PHE A 270 -8.15 49.39 -33.14
C PHE A 270 -9.06 50.57 -32.83
N VAL A 271 -8.76 51.76 -33.38
CA VAL A 271 -9.47 53.02 -33.07
C VAL A 271 -10.05 53.68 -34.33
N ALA A 272 -11.10 54.48 -34.17
CA ALA A 272 -11.76 55.16 -35.29
C ALA A 272 -10.97 56.38 -35.81
N ALA A 273 -10.28 57.10 -34.93
CA ALA A 273 -9.53 58.32 -35.24
C ALA A 273 -8.28 58.46 -34.33
N ASN A 274 -7.34 59.31 -34.75
CA ASN A 274 -6.16 59.73 -33.98
C ASN A 274 -5.37 58.59 -33.28
N PRO A 275 -4.89 57.57 -34.01
CA PRO A 275 -4.16 56.45 -33.42
C PRO A 275 -2.82 56.90 -32.81
N GLU A 276 -2.53 56.39 -31.60
CA GLU A 276 -1.17 56.40 -31.05
C GLU A 276 -0.26 55.40 -31.80
N ASN A 277 1.06 55.49 -31.59
CA ASN A 277 2.06 54.68 -32.31
C ASN A 277 1.84 53.16 -32.27
N ASN A 278 1.21 52.65 -31.20
CA ASN A 278 0.90 51.24 -30.94
C ASN A 278 -0.55 50.83 -31.30
N GLN A 279 -1.35 51.76 -31.83
CA GLN A 279 -2.74 51.55 -32.22
C GLN A 279 -2.87 51.51 -33.76
N ILE A 280 -3.99 50.97 -34.27
CA ILE A 280 -4.29 51.00 -35.71
C ILE A 280 -5.62 51.71 -35.95
N GLN A 281 -5.63 52.71 -36.85
CA GLN A 281 -6.88 53.27 -37.36
C GLN A 281 -7.57 52.28 -38.30
N TYR A 282 -8.81 51.89 -38.01
CA TYR A 282 -9.65 51.14 -38.95
C TYR A 282 -10.55 52.08 -39.77
N ARG A 283 -10.87 51.69 -41.01
CA ARG A 283 -11.71 52.47 -41.94
C ARG A 283 -12.77 51.56 -42.57
N GLY A 284 -13.98 51.59 -41.99
CA GLY A 284 -15.07 50.67 -42.35
C GLY A 284 -15.22 49.55 -41.31
N GLN A 285 -15.73 48.38 -41.72
CA GLN A 285 -15.74 47.19 -40.88
C GLN A 285 -14.35 46.52 -40.89
N ILE A 286 -13.98 45.90 -39.77
CA ILE A 286 -12.77 45.06 -39.67
C ILE A 286 -13.15 43.65 -40.11
N ASP A 287 -12.36 43.06 -41.01
CA ASP A 287 -12.45 41.63 -41.32
C ASP A 287 -11.91 40.83 -40.12
N TRP A 288 -12.83 40.18 -39.39
CA TRP A 288 -12.50 39.33 -38.24
C TRP A 288 -12.19 37.88 -38.63
N ASP A 289 -12.25 37.51 -39.90
CA ASP A 289 -11.90 36.18 -40.40
C ASP A 289 -10.47 36.11 -40.97
N ASP A 290 -9.89 37.23 -41.45
CA ASP A 290 -8.43 37.34 -41.61
C ASP A 290 -7.70 37.54 -40.25
N GLU A 291 -7.58 36.43 -39.51
CA GLU A 291 -6.80 36.35 -38.28
C GLU A 291 -5.32 36.75 -38.47
N ASN A 292 -4.74 36.64 -39.68
CA ASN A 292 -3.34 36.95 -39.91
C ASN A 292 -3.09 38.47 -40.01
N ALA A 293 -4.02 39.24 -40.56
CA ALA A 293 -4.00 40.70 -40.50
C ALA A 293 -4.35 41.22 -39.08
N VAL A 294 -5.33 40.60 -38.42
CA VAL A 294 -5.77 40.97 -37.07
C VAL A 294 -4.66 40.70 -36.04
N VAL A 295 -4.15 39.46 -35.96
CA VAL A 295 -3.21 39.00 -34.93
C VAL A 295 -1.76 39.16 -35.39
N LYS A 296 -1.37 40.41 -35.67
CA LYS A 296 -0.03 40.87 -36.08
C LYS A 296 0.23 42.29 -35.53
N ASP A 297 1.50 42.65 -35.35
CA ASP A 297 1.95 43.97 -34.87
C ASP A 297 1.43 44.30 -33.46
N LEU A 298 1.45 43.29 -32.58
CA LEU A 298 0.95 43.35 -31.20
C LEU A 298 1.87 44.15 -30.26
N THR A 299 1.33 44.58 -29.12
CA THR A 299 2.10 45.10 -27.97
C THR A 299 2.23 44.03 -26.89
N CYS A 300 3.45 43.64 -26.53
CA CYS A 300 3.72 42.71 -25.44
C CYS A 300 3.47 43.39 -24.07
N ILE A 301 2.66 42.75 -23.21
CA ILE A 301 2.37 43.19 -21.84
C ILE A 301 3.36 42.55 -20.87
N ALA A 302 3.48 41.22 -20.94
CA ALA A 302 4.23 40.42 -19.98
C ALA A 302 4.60 39.04 -20.55
N ILE A 303 5.64 38.43 -19.99
CA ILE A 303 5.94 37.00 -20.16
C ILE A 303 5.81 36.33 -18.80
N VAL A 304 5.10 35.20 -18.72
CA VAL A 304 4.93 34.44 -17.47
C VAL A 304 5.39 33.00 -17.62
N GLY A 305 6.21 32.54 -16.69
CA GLY A 305 6.64 31.16 -16.58
C GLY A 305 5.69 30.40 -15.65
N ILE A 306 4.87 29.51 -16.21
CA ILE A 306 3.94 28.67 -15.45
C ILE A 306 4.50 27.26 -15.26
N GLN A 307 4.28 26.68 -14.09
CA GLN A 307 4.69 25.31 -13.73
C GLN A 307 3.62 24.69 -12.83
N ASP A 308 3.56 23.36 -12.78
CA ASP A 308 2.87 22.63 -11.71
C ASP A 308 3.88 22.40 -10.58
N PRO A 309 3.77 23.10 -9.43
CA PRO A 309 4.81 23.12 -8.41
C PRO A 309 4.87 21.80 -7.63
N VAL A 310 6.06 21.51 -7.09
CA VAL A 310 6.29 20.43 -6.13
C VAL A 310 5.51 20.71 -4.85
N ARG A 311 4.94 19.66 -4.25
CA ARG A 311 4.26 19.77 -2.94
C ARG A 311 5.30 20.06 -1.83
N PRO A 312 5.10 21.04 -0.92
CA PRO A 312 6.13 21.44 0.06
C PRO A 312 6.72 20.31 0.91
N GLU A 313 5.94 19.27 1.18
CA GLU A 313 6.28 18.10 1.98
C GLU A 313 7.08 17.01 1.22
N VAL A 314 7.04 17.01 -0.12
CA VAL A 314 7.67 15.97 -0.97
C VAL A 314 9.20 15.92 -0.82
N PRO A 315 9.96 17.02 -0.80
CA PRO A 315 11.41 16.97 -0.66
C PRO A 315 11.90 16.33 0.65
N ASP A 316 11.18 16.52 1.77
CA ASP A 316 11.53 15.84 3.03
C ASP A 316 11.07 14.38 3.06
N ALA A 317 9.93 14.07 2.46
CA ALA A 317 9.46 12.70 2.30
C ALA A 317 10.43 11.85 1.46
N ILE A 318 10.97 12.40 0.37
CA ILE A 318 11.99 11.75 -0.48
C ILE A 318 13.30 11.58 0.28
N ARG A 319 13.75 12.61 1.01
CA ARG A 319 14.94 12.51 1.90
C ARG A 319 14.77 11.41 2.95
N LYS A 320 13.58 11.27 3.54
CA LYS A 320 13.23 10.18 4.48
C LYS A 320 13.29 8.81 3.81
N CYS A 321 12.76 8.64 2.59
CA CYS A 321 12.89 7.40 1.80
C CYS A 321 14.36 7.05 1.50
N GLN A 322 15.15 8.01 1.00
CA GLN A 322 16.56 7.82 0.70
C GLN A 322 17.37 7.41 1.94
N ARG A 323 17.16 8.09 3.08
CA ARG A 323 17.77 7.73 4.38
C ARG A 323 17.36 6.34 4.86
N ALA A 324 16.13 5.92 4.57
CA ALA A 324 15.61 4.58 4.85
C ALA A 324 16.14 3.49 3.87
N GLY A 325 17.04 3.86 2.95
CA GLY A 325 17.65 2.96 1.96
C GLY A 325 16.82 2.75 0.70
N ILE A 326 15.82 3.60 0.43
CA ILE A 326 14.87 3.43 -0.68
C ILE A 326 15.20 4.44 -1.80
N THR A 327 15.48 3.93 -3.00
CA THR A 327 15.83 4.75 -4.16
C THR A 327 14.57 5.21 -4.89
N VAL A 328 14.19 6.48 -4.68
CA VAL A 328 13.12 7.14 -5.44
C VAL A 328 13.61 7.43 -6.87
N ARG A 329 12.76 7.16 -7.86
CA ARG A 329 12.97 7.43 -9.29
C ARG A 329 11.70 8.09 -9.85
N MET A 330 11.88 9.08 -10.73
CA MET A 330 10.78 9.68 -11.48
C MET A 330 10.61 8.98 -12.82
N VAL A 331 9.39 8.60 -13.18
CA VAL A 331 9.06 7.96 -14.45
C VAL A 331 7.82 8.64 -15.03
N THR A 332 7.99 9.49 -16.05
CA THR A 332 6.92 10.39 -16.50
C THR A 332 6.94 10.66 -18.01
N GLY A 333 5.75 10.96 -18.56
CA GLY A 333 5.57 11.39 -19.95
C GLY A 333 6.05 12.83 -20.24
N ASP A 334 6.37 13.62 -19.21
CA ASP A 334 6.83 15.01 -19.35
C ASP A 334 8.19 15.14 -20.06
N ASN A 335 8.46 16.35 -20.59
CA ASN A 335 9.70 16.69 -21.28
C ASN A 335 10.92 16.66 -20.34
N VAL A 336 12.09 16.28 -20.87
CA VAL A 336 13.31 16.01 -20.08
C VAL A 336 13.79 17.19 -19.22
N ASN A 337 13.63 18.44 -19.68
CA ASN A 337 14.01 19.62 -18.91
C ASN A 337 13.08 19.87 -17.72
N THR A 338 11.77 19.73 -17.90
CA THR A 338 10.78 19.83 -16.83
C THR A 338 10.98 18.71 -15.80
N ALA A 339 11.17 17.47 -16.27
CA ALA A 339 11.44 16.33 -15.39
C ALA A 339 12.76 16.50 -14.61
N ARG A 340 13.83 17.01 -15.24
CA ARG A 340 15.11 17.37 -14.59
C ARG A 340 14.93 18.44 -13.50
N SER A 341 14.24 19.54 -13.82
CA SER A 341 13.98 20.62 -12.86
C SER A 341 13.20 20.13 -11.64
N ILE A 342 12.08 19.42 -11.85
CA ILE A 342 11.28 18.85 -10.76
C ILE A 342 12.09 17.81 -9.97
N ALA A 343 12.92 16.97 -10.61
CA ALA A 343 13.75 15.99 -9.91
C ALA A 343 14.82 16.64 -9.00
N MET A 344 15.36 17.79 -9.39
CA MET A 344 16.26 18.59 -8.55
C MET A 344 15.50 19.26 -7.40
N GLN A 345 14.34 19.88 -7.65
CA GLN A 345 13.48 20.47 -6.61
C GLN A 345 13.02 19.44 -5.57
N CYS A 346 12.71 18.22 -6.01
CA CYS A 346 12.32 17.09 -5.17
C CYS A 346 13.48 16.42 -4.41
N GLY A 347 14.74 16.74 -4.71
CA GLY A 347 15.91 16.04 -4.16
C GLY A 347 16.09 14.60 -4.67
N ILE A 348 15.51 14.24 -5.82
CA ILE A 348 15.71 12.94 -6.49
C ILE A 348 17.10 12.90 -7.16
N ILE A 349 17.60 14.06 -7.59
CA ILE A 349 18.94 14.25 -8.18
C ILE A 349 19.62 15.42 -7.47
N GLU A 350 20.82 15.19 -6.95
CA GLU A 350 21.66 16.23 -6.35
C GLU A 350 22.45 16.98 -7.45
N PRO A 351 22.67 18.30 -7.33
CA PRO A 351 23.48 19.05 -8.29
C PRO A 351 24.90 18.47 -8.42
N GLY A 352 25.33 18.17 -9.64
CA GLY A 352 26.64 17.57 -9.91
C GLY A 352 26.74 16.05 -9.71
N SER A 353 25.64 15.36 -9.40
CA SER A 353 25.63 13.90 -9.25
C SER A 353 25.64 13.13 -10.58
N ASP A 354 26.36 12.02 -10.61
CA ASP A 354 26.58 11.11 -11.76
C ASP A 354 25.35 10.26 -12.16
N PHE A 355 24.13 10.71 -11.85
CA PHE A 355 22.90 9.96 -12.12
C PHE A 355 22.35 10.20 -13.53
N LEU A 356 21.77 9.15 -14.12
CA LEU A 356 21.24 9.19 -15.48
C LEU A 356 19.82 9.78 -15.49
N ILE A 357 19.64 10.69 -16.45
CA ILE A 357 18.35 11.22 -16.93
C ILE A 357 18.27 10.81 -18.39
N LEU A 358 17.27 10.01 -18.76
CA LEU A 358 17.08 9.51 -20.14
C LEU A 358 15.69 9.87 -20.66
N GLU A 359 15.55 10.02 -21.97
CA GLU A 359 14.23 9.98 -22.63
C GLU A 359 13.84 8.53 -22.99
N GLY A 360 12.54 8.22 -23.05
CA GLY A 360 12.02 6.88 -23.36
C GLY A 360 12.59 6.26 -24.64
N ARG A 361 12.84 7.07 -25.68
CA ARG A 361 13.51 6.63 -26.92
C ARG A 361 14.96 6.17 -26.68
N GLU A 362 15.70 6.91 -25.86
CA GLU A 362 17.10 6.60 -25.55
C GLU A 362 17.20 5.39 -24.61
N PHE A 363 16.30 5.29 -23.63
CA PHE A 363 16.15 4.12 -22.77
C PHE A 363 15.90 2.85 -23.60
N ASN A 364 14.93 2.87 -24.54
CA ASN A 364 14.69 1.76 -25.46
C ASN A 364 15.94 1.40 -26.28
N ALA A 365 16.66 2.40 -26.81
CA ALA A 365 17.86 2.17 -27.60
C ALA A 365 19.04 1.58 -26.79
N ARG A 366 19.07 1.80 -25.47
CA ARG A 366 20.10 1.27 -24.57
C ARG A 366 19.81 -0.15 -24.07
N ILE A 367 18.54 -0.54 -23.90
CA ILE A 367 18.16 -1.85 -23.34
C ILE A 367 17.88 -2.94 -24.38
N ARG A 368 17.73 -2.56 -25.66
CA ARG A 368 17.44 -3.48 -26.76
C ARG A 368 18.69 -3.95 -27.48
N ASP A 369 18.61 -5.11 -28.10
CA ASP A 369 19.66 -5.65 -28.97
C ASP A 369 19.49 -5.25 -30.45
N GLN A 370 20.32 -5.82 -31.32
CA GLN A 370 20.28 -5.58 -32.77
C GLN A 370 19.01 -6.13 -33.45
N ASN A 371 18.27 -7.03 -32.79
CA ASN A 371 17.00 -7.59 -33.25
C ASN A 371 15.80 -6.80 -32.72
N GLY A 372 16.02 -5.89 -31.76
CA GLY A 372 14.97 -5.12 -31.07
C GLY A 372 14.45 -5.78 -29.78
N GLU A 373 14.97 -6.94 -29.40
CA GLU A 373 14.62 -7.68 -28.18
C GLU A 373 15.22 -7.03 -26.93
N ILE A 374 14.52 -7.10 -25.80
CA ILE A 374 14.96 -6.47 -24.54
C ILE A 374 15.91 -7.41 -23.79
N ARG A 375 17.15 -7.01 -23.54
CA ARG A 375 18.13 -7.82 -22.80
C ARG A 375 18.36 -7.30 -21.39
N GLN A 376 18.12 -8.16 -20.40
CA GLN A 376 18.23 -7.84 -18.97
C GLN A 376 19.62 -7.30 -18.60
N GLU A 377 20.69 -7.89 -19.13
CA GLU A 377 22.08 -7.44 -18.93
C GLU A 377 22.33 -5.98 -19.34
N LEU A 378 21.64 -5.47 -20.36
CA LEU A 378 21.75 -4.09 -20.82
C LEU A 378 20.93 -3.15 -19.93
N LEU A 379 19.75 -3.60 -19.49
CA LEU A 379 18.92 -2.88 -18.53
C LEU A 379 19.61 -2.76 -17.16
N ASP A 380 20.31 -3.80 -16.69
CA ASP A 380 21.08 -3.82 -15.45
C ASP A 380 22.29 -2.86 -15.44
N GLN A 381 22.81 -2.48 -16.61
CA GLN A 381 23.82 -1.41 -16.72
C GLN A 381 23.22 0.00 -16.58
N VAL A 382 21.90 0.15 -16.77
CA VAL A 382 21.20 1.44 -16.84
C VAL A 382 20.41 1.77 -15.58
N TRP A 383 19.53 0.87 -15.11
CA TRP A 383 18.58 1.18 -14.03
C TRP A 383 19.22 1.55 -12.67
N PRO A 384 20.41 1.05 -12.26
CA PRO A 384 21.02 1.44 -10.99
C PRO A 384 21.37 2.94 -10.94
N ARG A 385 21.86 3.50 -12.06
CA ARG A 385 22.17 4.93 -12.20
C ARG A 385 20.97 5.79 -12.64
N LEU A 386 19.95 5.20 -13.26
CA LEU A 386 18.74 5.91 -13.69
C LEU A 386 17.99 6.52 -12.49
N ARG A 387 17.68 7.82 -12.57
CA ARG A 387 16.86 8.55 -11.58
C ARG A 387 15.64 9.23 -12.20
N VAL A 388 15.70 9.60 -13.47
CA VAL A 388 14.58 10.19 -14.22
C VAL A 388 14.47 9.50 -15.59
N LEU A 389 13.31 8.94 -15.87
CA LEU A 389 12.90 8.53 -17.21
C LEU A 389 11.81 9.48 -17.70
N ALA A 390 12.16 10.34 -18.66
CA ALA A 390 11.29 11.36 -19.25
C ALA A 390 10.70 10.90 -20.58
N ARG A 391 9.60 11.51 -21.03
CA ARG A 391 8.81 11.08 -22.20
C ARG A 391 8.52 9.56 -22.23
N SER A 392 8.28 8.95 -21.06
CA SER A 392 8.04 7.51 -20.96
C SER A 392 6.67 7.12 -21.50
N SER A 393 6.60 6.12 -22.38
CA SER A 393 5.36 5.42 -22.72
C SER A 393 4.91 4.47 -21.59
N PRO A 394 3.63 4.03 -21.57
CA PRO A 394 3.14 3.00 -20.64
C PRO A 394 4.01 1.72 -20.65
N THR A 395 4.43 1.30 -21.83
CA THR A 395 5.32 0.16 -22.06
C THR A 395 6.73 0.37 -21.50
N ASP A 396 7.25 1.60 -21.47
CA ASP A 396 8.56 1.90 -20.87
C ASP A 396 8.48 1.82 -19.34
N LYS A 397 7.37 2.30 -18.75
CA LYS A 397 7.10 2.16 -17.32
C LYS A 397 7.07 0.69 -16.91
N TYR A 398 6.28 -0.12 -17.61
CA TYR A 398 6.20 -1.56 -17.39
C TYR A 398 7.56 -2.25 -17.56
N THR A 399 8.30 -1.93 -18.62
CA THR A 399 9.62 -2.54 -18.91
C THR A 399 10.64 -2.22 -17.82
N LEU A 400 10.70 -0.97 -17.34
CA LEU A 400 11.59 -0.58 -16.26
C LEU A 400 11.24 -1.30 -14.94
N VAL A 401 9.95 -1.35 -14.60
CA VAL A 401 9.47 -2.01 -13.36
C VAL A 401 9.73 -3.51 -13.40
N LYS A 402 9.38 -4.19 -14.51
CA LYS A 402 9.71 -5.61 -14.72
C LYS A 402 11.21 -5.85 -14.63
N GLY A 403 12.02 -5.09 -15.38
CA GLY A 403 13.46 -5.29 -15.43
C GLY A 403 14.17 -5.03 -14.10
N MET A 404 13.66 -4.14 -13.25
CA MET A 404 14.14 -3.96 -11.88
C MET A 404 13.73 -5.13 -10.97
N ILE A 405 12.52 -5.67 -11.14
CA ILE A 405 12.00 -6.82 -10.38
C ILE A 405 12.72 -8.12 -10.72
N ASP A 406 13.10 -8.29 -12.00
CA ASP A 406 13.77 -9.46 -12.54
C ASP A 406 15.33 -9.32 -12.51
N SER A 407 15.86 -8.24 -11.89
CA SER A 407 17.29 -7.90 -11.84
C SER A 407 18.11 -8.76 -10.86
N SER A 408 19.33 -9.13 -11.28
CA SER A 408 20.35 -9.81 -10.47
C SER A 408 21.51 -8.90 -10.03
N TYR A 409 21.47 -7.60 -10.32
CA TYR A 409 22.52 -6.63 -9.97
C TYR A 409 22.76 -6.55 -8.45
N SER A 410 21.68 -6.63 -7.67
CA SER A 410 21.72 -6.69 -6.21
C SER A 410 21.74 -8.14 -5.73
N ALA A 411 22.57 -8.45 -4.72
CA ALA A 411 22.62 -9.78 -4.09
C ALA A 411 21.33 -10.19 -3.34
N ASN A 412 20.29 -9.37 -3.37
CA ASN A 412 18.91 -9.72 -3.09
C ASN A 412 18.05 -9.11 -4.20
N ARG A 413 17.03 -9.83 -4.67
CA ARG A 413 16.00 -9.28 -5.56
C ARG A 413 15.42 -7.97 -4.99
N GLU A 414 15.34 -6.95 -5.83
CA GLU A 414 14.74 -5.66 -5.52
C GLU A 414 13.23 -5.78 -5.24
N VAL A 415 12.70 -4.91 -4.39
CA VAL A 415 11.26 -4.80 -4.10
C VAL A 415 10.79 -3.44 -4.59
N VAL A 416 10.01 -3.45 -5.68
CA VAL A 416 9.70 -2.24 -6.46
C VAL A 416 8.27 -1.79 -6.20
N ALA A 417 8.14 -0.60 -5.60
CA ALA A 417 6.87 0.09 -5.50
C ALA A 417 6.68 1.06 -6.68
N VAL A 418 5.44 1.23 -7.15
CA VAL A 418 5.10 2.11 -8.28
C VAL A 418 3.97 3.07 -7.87
N THR A 419 4.01 4.33 -8.30
CA THR A 419 2.88 5.28 -8.15
C THR A 419 2.31 5.68 -9.51
N GLY A 420 1.00 5.86 -9.58
CA GLY A 420 0.31 6.30 -10.79
C GLY A 420 -1.05 6.94 -10.53
N ASP A 421 -1.55 7.66 -11.52
CA ASP A 421 -2.90 8.26 -11.53
C ASP A 421 -3.66 7.93 -12.84
N GLY A 422 -2.96 7.83 -13.96
CA GLY A 422 -3.55 7.54 -15.26
C GLY A 422 -3.77 6.06 -15.57
N THR A 423 -4.68 5.78 -16.50
CA THR A 423 -4.86 4.46 -17.14
C THR A 423 -3.54 3.91 -17.72
N ASN A 424 -2.68 4.83 -18.19
CA ASN A 424 -1.30 4.59 -18.64
C ASN A 424 -0.41 3.87 -17.62
N ASP A 425 -0.69 3.99 -16.32
CA ASP A 425 0.12 3.40 -15.25
C ASP A 425 -0.34 1.98 -14.88
N GLY A 426 -1.57 1.59 -15.23
CA GLY A 426 -2.19 0.32 -14.84
C GLY A 426 -1.31 -0.93 -15.04
N PRO A 427 -0.68 -1.14 -16.21
CA PRO A 427 0.21 -2.28 -16.42
C PRO A 427 1.46 -2.27 -15.53
N ALA A 428 2.00 -1.09 -15.22
CA ALA A 428 3.17 -0.93 -14.35
C ALA A 428 2.80 -1.09 -12.87
N LEU A 429 1.64 -0.55 -12.45
CA LEU A 429 1.06 -0.74 -11.13
C LEU A 429 0.83 -2.23 -10.84
N LYS A 430 0.16 -2.96 -11.74
CA LYS A 430 -0.16 -4.38 -11.51
C LYS A 430 1.02 -5.34 -11.66
N LYS A 431 2.18 -4.87 -12.14
CA LYS A 431 3.44 -5.64 -12.20
C LYS A 431 4.42 -5.28 -11.07
N ALA A 432 4.13 -4.25 -10.27
CA ALA A 432 4.94 -3.89 -9.10
C ALA A 432 4.90 -4.98 -8.01
N ASP A 433 5.81 -4.90 -7.03
CA ASP A 433 5.61 -5.60 -5.74
C ASP A 433 4.57 -4.88 -4.87
N VAL A 434 4.38 -3.55 -5.06
CA VAL A 434 3.31 -2.73 -4.48
C VAL A 434 2.93 -1.59 -5.43
N GLY A 435 1.71 -1.59 -5.96
CA GLY A 435 1.13 -0.49 -6.73
C GLY A 435 0.38 0.51 -5.84
N PHE A 436 0.68 1.81 -6.00
CA PHE A 436 -0.02 2.93 -5.37
C PHE A 436 -0.83 3.75 -6.37
N ALA A 437 -2.14 3.85 -6.16
CA ALA A 437 -2.99 4.79 -6.91
C ALA A 437 -3.28 6.06 -6.12
N MET A 438 -3.42 7.19 -6.83
CA MET A 438 -4.02 8.40 -6.29
C MET A 438 -5.53 8.20 -6.08
N GLY A 439 -6.06 8.61 -4.92
CA GLY A 439 -7.48 8.45 -4.58
C GLY A 439 -8.37 9.53 -5.19
N ILE A 440 -7.86 10.77 -5.29
CA ILE A 440 -8.63 11.95 -5.76
C ILE A 440 -8.37 12.20 -7.24
N ALA A 441 -7.11 12.27 -7.67
CA ALA A 441 -6.72 12.48 -9.07
C ALA A 441 -6.70 11.19 -9.92
N GLY A 442 -6.64 10.02 -9.28
CA GLY A 442 -6.48 8.75 -9.98
C GLY A 442 -7.74 8.28 -10.70
N THR A 443 -7.55 7.81 -11.93
CA THR A 443 -8.55 7.06 -12.69
C THR A 443 -8.90 5.74 -12.02
N ASP A 444 -10.13 5.25 -12.20
CA ASP A 444 -10.59 4.05 -11.49
C ASP A 444 -9.86 2.79 -11.94
N VAL A 445 -9.45 2.71 -13.22
CA VAL A 445 -8.53 1.68 -13.74
C VAL A 445 -7.19 1.66 -12.99
N ALA A 446 -6.64 2.83 -12.63
CA ALA A 446 -5.41 2.89 -11.84
C ALA A 446 -5.65 2.41 -10.40
N LYS A 447 -6.80 2.77 -9.79
CA LYS A 447 -7.22 2.29 -8.47
C LYS A 447 -7.39 0.77 -8.45
N GLU A 448 -8.07 0.20 -9.44
CA GLU A 448 -8.27 -1.25 -9.61
C GLU A 448 -6.97 -2.02 -9.85
N ALA A 449 -6.01 -1.43 -10.57
CA ALA A 449 -4.68 -1.99 -10.79
C ALA A 449 -3.74 -1.88 -9.57
N SER A 450 -4.09 -1.10 -8.54
CA SER A 450 -3.25 -0.81 -7.37
C SER A 450 -3.59 -1.67 -6.14
N ASP A 451 -2.61 -1.87 -5.26
CA ASP A 451 -2.77 -2.61 -4.01
C ASP A 451 -3.04 -1.67 -2.80
N ILE A 452 -2.66 -0.40 -2.91
CA ILE A 452 -2.89 0.65 -1.91
C ILE A 452 -3.37 1.94 -2.62
N ILE A 453 -4.47 2.52 -2.16
CA ILE A 453 -4.98 3.82 -2.62
C ILE A 453 -4.61 4.90 -1.59
N LEU A 454 -4.01 5.99 -2.05
CA LEU A 454 -3.71 7.16 -1.23
C LEU A 454 -4.91 8.12 -1.23
N THR A 455 -5.65 8.19 -0.12
CA THR A 455 -6.90 8.98 -0.06
C THR A 455 -6.69 10.50 0.00
N ASP A 456 -5.44 10.95 0.09
CA ASP A 456 -5.03 12.36 0.13
C ASP A 456 -4.06 12.76 -1.00
N ASP A 457 -3.81 11.87 -1.96
CA ASP A 457 -2.84 12.01 -3.06
C ASP A 457 -1.44 12.45 -2.60
N ASN A 458 -1.03 12.10 -1.36
CA ASN A 458 0.17 12.66 -0.75
C ASN A 458 1.34 11.65 -0.70
N PHE A 459 2.50 12.03 -1.23
CA PHE A 459 3.71 11.18 -1.17
C PHE A 459 4.16 10.89 0.29
N THR A 460 3.83 11.74 1.27
CA THR A 460 4.09 11.44 2.69
C THR A 460 3.33 10.20 3.17
N SER A 461 2.15 9.91 2.62
CA SER A 461 1.37 8.72 2.92
C SER A 461 2.12 7.43 2.54
N ILE A 462 2.92 7.44 1.46
CA ILE A 462 3.82 6.34 1.08
C ILE A 462 4.92 6.12 2.13
N VAL A 463 5.47 7.20 2.70
CA VAL A 463 6.45 7.10 3.80
C VAL A 463 5.83 6.44 5.03
N LYS A 464 4.56 6.75 5.34
CA LYS A 464 3.81 6.07 6.41
C LYS A 464 3.59 4.58 6.09
N ALA A 465 3.29 4.22 4.84
CA ALA A 465 3.15 2.82 4.43
C ALA A 465 4.45 2.01 4.66
N VAL A 466 5.61 2.58 4.33
CA VAL A 466 6.93 1.99 4.67
C VAL A 466 7.10 1.83 6.18
N MET A 467 6.72 2.82 6.98
CA MET A 467 6.78 2.72 8.46
C MET A 467 5.87 1.60 9.00
N TRP A 468 4.63 1.51 8.52
CA TRP A 468 3.68 0.48 8.94
C TRP A 468 4.13 -0.93 8.52
N GLY A 469 4.60 -1.13 7.29
CA GLY A 469 5.13 -2.42 6.84
C GLY A 469 6.36 -2.88 7.63
N ARG A 470 7.29 -1.96 7.92
CA ARG A 470 8.45 -2.26 8.79
C ARG A 470 8.04 -2.57 10.24
N ASN A 471 6.93 -2.00 10.71
CA ASN A 471 6.38 -2.25 12.04
C ASN A 471 5.66 -3.61 12.14
N VAL A 472 4.95 -4.05 11.08
CA VAL A 472 4.33 -5.39 11.02
C VAL A 472 5.40 -6.47 11.20
N TYR A 473 6.47 -6.44 10.40
CA TYR A 473 7.56 -7.41 10.50
C TYR A 473 8.22 -7.42 11.88
N ASP A 474 8.56 -6.24 12.42
CA ASP A 474 9.18 -6.15 13.74
C ASP A 474 8.24 -6.63 14.87
N SER A 475 6.92 -6.44 14.74
CA SER A 475 5.96 -6.86 15.76
C SER A 475 5.74 -8.38 15.75
N ILE A 476 5.75 -9.01 14.57
CA ILE A 476 5.81 -10.46 14.42
C ILE A 476 7.12 -11.01 15.05
N ALA A 477 8.25 -10.33 14.84
CA ALA A 477 9.53 -10.73 15.42
C ALA A 477 9.60 -10.55 16.96
N LYS A 478 8.96 -9.52 17.53
CA LYS A 478 8.80 -9.36 19.00
C LYS A 478 7.99 -10.52 19.59
N PHE A 479 6.82 -10.80 19.01
CA PHE A 479 5.97 -11.93 19.41
C PHE A 479 6.74 -13.25 19.36
N LEU A 480 7.42 -13.55 18.25
CA LEU A 480 8.23 -14.76 18.13
C LEU A 480 9.39 -14.83 19.15
N GLN A 481 10.02 -13.70 19.51
CA GLN A 481 11.08 -13.72 20.52
C GLN A 481 10.51 -14.12 21.88
N PHE A 482 9.34 -13.58 22.24
CA PHE A 482 8.64 -13.93 23.46
C PHE A 482 8.22 -15.41 23.47
N GLN A 483 7.42 -15.79 22.48
CA GLN A 483 6.79 -17.11 22.37
C GLN A 483 7.83 -18.25 22.34
N LEU A 484 8.91 -18.09 21.58
CA LEU A 484 9.98 -19.10 21.54
C LEU A 484 10.79 -19.19 22.84
N THR A 485 10.93 -18.10 23.60
CA THR A 485 11.60 -18.13 24.91
C THR A 485 10.76 -18.97 25.89
N VAL A 486 9.47 -18.67 26.01
CA VAL A 486 8.57 -19.39 26.94
C VAL A 486 8.41 -20.85 26.53
N ASN A 487 8.31 -21.18 25.23
CA ASN A 487 8.29 -22.56 24.74
C ASN A 487 9.54 -23.35 25.14
N VAL A 488 10.74 -22.78 24.94
CA VAL A 488 11.99 -23.44 25.32
C VAL A 488 12.04 -23.71 26.82
N VAL A 489 11.65 -22.75 27.66
CA VAL A 489 11.63 -22.95 29.12
C VAL A 489 10.59 -24.00 29.52
N ALA A 490 9.34 -23.87 29.07
CA ALA A 490 8.25 -24.76 29.46
C ALA A 490 8.51 -26.23 29.07
N VAL A 491 8.99 -26.47 27.85
CA VAL A 491 9.32 -27.83 27.38
C VAL A 491 10.49 -28.43 28.15
N VAL A 492 11.55 -27.66 28.42
CA VAL A 492 12.72 -28.15 29.18
C VAL A 492 12.38 -28.38 30.66
N VAL A 493 11.60 -27.49 31.29
CA VAL A 493 11.10 -27.65 32.67
C VAL A 493 10.24 -28.91 32.80
N ALA A 494 9.29 -29.12 31.89
CA ALA A 494 8.42 -30.29 31.92
C ALA A 494 9.19 -31.60 31.61
N PHE A 495 10.16 -31.56 30.69
CA PHE A 495 11.00 -32.72 30.37
C PHE A 495 11.92 -33.12 31.54
N ILE A 496 12.69 -32.17 32.10
CA ILE A 496 13.61 -32.44 33.21
C ILE A 496 12.83 -32.77 34.50
N GLY A 497 11.71 -32.10 34.75
CA GLY A 497 10.79 -32.43 35.83
C GLY A 497 10.29 -33.87 35.74
N ALA A 498 9.76 -34.29 34.59
CA ALA A 498 9.31 -35.66 34.36
C ALA A 498 10.43 -36.69 34.53
N CYS A 499 11.66 -36.40 34.09
CA CYS A 499 12.80 -37.30 34.24
C CYS A 499 13.24 -37.46 35.70
N ALA A 500 13.29 -36.37 36.47
CA ALA A 500 13.82 -36.36 37.82
C ALA A 500 12.78 -36.68 38.92
N ILE A 501 11.55 -36.16 38.79
CA ILE A 501 10.53 -36.07 39.85
C ILE A 501 9.31 -36.97 39.57
N GLU A 502 9.30 -37.70 38.44
CA GLU A 502 8.18 -38.56 37.96
C GLU A 502 6.86 -37.79 37.69
N ASP A 503 6.89 -36.47 37.73
CA ASP A 503 5.75 -35.59 37.48
C ASP A 503 6.23 -34.26 36.90
N SER A 504 5.34 -33.55 36.22
CA SER A 504 5.60 -32.16 35.85
C SER A 504 5.44 -31.24 37.08
N PRO A 505 6.38 -30.30 37.33
CA PRO A 505 6.22 -29.28 38.36
C PRO A 505 5.11 -28.28 38.04
N LEU A 506 4.66 -28.22 36.77
CA LEU A 506 3.51 -27.43 36.30
C LEU A 506 2.38 -28.38 35.89
N LYS A 507 1.18 -28.20 36.43
CA LYS A 507 0.01 -29.05 36.13
C LYS A 507 -0.68 -28.66 34.81
N ALA A 508 -1.50 -29.56 34.25
CA ALA A 508 -2.11 -29.36 32.93
C ALA A 508 -2.89 -28.04 32.80
N VAL A 509 -3.72 -27.68 33.79
CA VAL A 509 -4.48 -26.42 33.79
C VAL A 509 -3.56 -25.19 33.90
N GLN A 510 -2.47 -25.29 34.67
CA GLN A 510 -1.46 -24.23 34.79
C GLN A 510 -0.71 -24.01 33.47
N MET A 511 -0.38 -25.09 32.76
CA MET A 511 0.26 -25.04 31.44
C MET A 511 -0.68 -24.46 30.36
N LEU A 512 -1.98 -24.75 30.41
CA LEU A 512 -2.98 -24.12 29.54
C LEU A 512 -3.15 -22.61 29.83
N TRP A 513 -3.04 -22.19 31.09
CA TRP A 513 -3.03 -20.75 31.44
C TRP A 513 -1.78 -20.04 30.92
N VAL A 514 -0.60 -20.66 31.04
CA VAL A 514 0.64 -20.14 30.43
C VAL A 514 0.50 -20.05 28.91
N ASN A 515 -0.05 -21.08 28.25
CA ASN A 515 -0.33 -21.07 26.81
C ASN A 515 -1.24 -19.89 26.40
N LEU A 516 -2.31 -19.63 27.15
CA LEU A 516 -3.22 -18.50 26.89
C LEU A 516 -2.52 -17.13 27.01
N ILE A 517 -1.61 -16.97 27.97
CA ILE A 517 -0.78 -15.76 28.12
C ILE A 517 0.14 -15.59 26.92
N MET A 518 0.89 -16.64 26.57
CA MET A 518 2.01 -16.55 25.62
C MET A 518 1.59 -16.53 24.15
N ASP A 519 0.56 -17.30 23.76
CA ASP A 519 -0.02 -17.23 22.43
C ASP A 519 -1.02 -16.07 22.34
N THR A 520 -2.23 -16.23 22.89
CA THR A 520 -3.36 -15.32 22.60
C THR A 520 -3.17 -13.91 23.14
N PHE A 521 -2.80 -13.75 24.41
CA PHE A 521 -2.70 -12.41 25.02
C PHE A 521 -1.46 -11.66 24.53
N ALA A 522 -0.28 -12.27 24.53
CA ALA A 522 0.94 -11.62 24.04
C ALA A 522 0.95 -11.41 22.52
N ALA A 523 0.25 -12.23 21.71
CA ALA A 523 -0.02 -11.89 20.32
C ALA A 523 -0.75 -10.55 20.21
N LEU A 524 -1.87 -10.39 20.92
CA LEU A 524 -2.66 -9.16 20.89
C LEU A 524 -1.88 -7.94 21.46
N ALA A 525 -1.08 -8.14 22.50
CA ALA A 525 -0.27 -7.09 23.12
C ALA A 525 0.88 -6.62 22.22
N LEU A 526 1.66 -7.55 21.65
CA LEU A 526 2.87 -7.26 20.87
C LEU A 526 2.59 -6.95 19.39
N ALA A 527 1.53 -7.51 18.79
CA ALA A 527 1.13 -7.22 17.42
C ALA A 527 0.57 -5.79 17.21
N THR A 528 0.10 -5.14 18.28
CA THR A 528 -0.61 -3.85 18.21
C THR A 528 0.27 -2.63 18.50
N GLU A 529 1.61 -2.78 18.49
CA GLU A 529 2.54 -1.65 18.64
C GLU A 529 2.44 -0.64 17.50
N VAL A 530 2.70 0.63 17.83
CA VAL A 530 2.61 1.78 16.90
C VAL A 530 4.01 2.13 16.36
N PRO A 531 4.18 2.35 15.04
CA PRO A 531 5.49 2.64 14.42
C PRO A 531 6.22 3.87 14.99
N THR A 532 7.54 3.87 14.89
CA THR A 532 8.45 4.97 15.25
C THR A 532 9.29 5.40 14.04
N GLU A 533 9.78 6.65 14.01
CA GLU A 533 10.66 7.11 12.92
C GLU A 533 12.02 6.40 12.88
N GLU A 534 12.41 5.69 13.94
CA GLU A 534 13.65 4.89 13.98
C GLU A 534 13.64 3.78 12.91
N LEU A 535 12.45 3.27 12.56
CA LEU A 535 12.25 2.32 11.46
C LEU A 535 12.74 2.86 10.10
N LEU A 536 12.83 4.19 9.94
CA LEU A 536 13.35 4.90 8.76
C LEU A 536 14.84 5.30 8.89
N ARG A 537 15.56 4.78 9.90
CA ARG A 537 17.02 4.96 10.05
C ARG A 537 17.81 3.72 9.61
N ARG A 538 17.14 2.59 9.34
CA ARG A 538 17.74 1.36 8.81
C ARG A 538 17.36 1.13 7.34
N LYS A 539 18.15 0.31 6.65
CA LYS A 539 17.82 -0.26 5.33
C LYS A 539 16.66 -1.28 5.44
N PRO A 540 15.91 -1.58 4.35
CA PRO A 540 14.90 -2.65 4.34
C PRO A 540 15.52 -4.03 4.64
N TYR A 541 14.68 -5.01 4.98
CA TYR A 541 15.13 -6.40 5.10
C TYR A 541 15.06 -7.09 3.72
N GLY A 542 16.10 -7.82 3.35
CA GLY A 542 16.08 -8.66 2.14
C GLY A 542 15.18 -9.88 2.33
N ARG A 543 14.45 -10.30 1.28
CA ARG A 543 13.48 -11.43 1.32
C ARG A 543 14.10 -12.77 1.79
N THR A 544 15.41 -12.92 1.60
CA THR A 544 16.27 -14.06 1.96
C THR A 544 16.70 -14.08 3.43
N LYS A 545 16.50 -12.99 4.19
CA LYS A 545 16.98 -12.86 5.56
C LYS A 545 16.12 -13.67 6.53
N ALA A 546 16.74 -14.65 7.21
CA ALA A 546 16.09 -15.44 8.25
C ALA A 546 15.39 -14.56 9.31
N LEU A 547 14.14 -14.91 9.62
CA LEU A 547 13.28 -14.21 10.59
C LEU A 547 13.87 -14.27 12.01
N ILE A 548 14.41 -15.42 12.40
CA ILE A 548 15.12 -15.60 13.66
C ILE A 548 16.57 -15.10 13.53
N SER A 549 16.75 -13.81 13.83
CA SER A 549 18.07 -13.15 13.79
C SER A 549 19.02 -13.59 14.91
N ARG A 550 20.34 -13.39 14.75
CA ARG A 550 21.33 -13.72 15.79
C ARG A 550 21.14 -12.94 17.10
N THR A 551 20.62 -11.72 17.04
CA THR A 551 20.25 -10.95 18.24
C THR A 551 19.05 -11.56 18.94
N MET A 552 18.03 -11.97 18.19
CA MET A 552 16.85 -12.64 18.71
C MET A 552 17.20 -14.01 19.33
N MET A 553 18.03 -14.83 18.67
CA MET A 553 18.51 -16.10 19.21
C MET A 553 19.36 -15.90 20.49
N LYS A 554 20.21 -14.86 20.54
CA LYS A 554 20.93 -14.48 21.77
C LYS A 554 19.96 -14.20 22.92
N ASN A 555 18.90 -13.43 22.64
CA ASN A 555 17.91 -13.06 23.64
C ASN A 555 17.13 -14.30 24.12
N ILE A 556 16.61 -15.12 23.21
CA ILE A 556 15.89 -16.37 23.54
C ILE A 556 16.76 -17.26 24.44
N ILE A 557 17.99 -17.59 24.03
CA ILE A 557 18.88 -18.46 24.83
C ILE A 557 19.25 -17.79 26.16
N GLY A 558 19.51 -16.48 26.17
CA GLY A 558 19.93 -15.73 27.37
C GLY A 558 18.85 -15.64 28.45
N HIS A 559 17.60 -15.39 28.06
CA HIS A 559 16.45 -15.39 28.97
C HIS A 559 16.05 -16.81 29.36
N SER A 560 15.99 -17.76 28.42
CA SER A 560 15.69 -19.16 28.74
C SER A 560 16.67 -19.75 29.75
N LEU A 561 17.96 -19.44 29.65
CA LEU A 561 18.96 -19.91 30.62
C LEU A 561 18.70 -19.34 32.03
N TYR A 562 18.36 -18.05 32.16
CA TYR A 562 18.05 -17.43 33.45
C TYR A 562 16.79 -18.05 34.07
N GLN A 563 15.71 -18.16 33.29
CA GLN A 563 14.45 -18.72 33.76
C GLN A 563 14.60 -20.20 34.14
N LEU A 564 15.37 -20.99 33.39
CA LEU A 564 15.67 -22.37 33.74
C LEU A 564 16.47 -22.49 35.04
N VAL A 565 17.48 -21.64 35.26
CA VAL A 565 18.24 -21.63 36.52
C VAL A 565 17.33 -21.29 37.69
N VAL A 566 16.54 -20.22 37.62
CA VAL A 566 15.61 -19.82 38.69
C VAL A 566 14.57 -20.92 38.96
N ILE A 567 13.92 -21.46 37.93
CA ILE A 567 12.88 -22.49 38.10
C ILE A 567 13.47 -23.79 38.64
N PHE A 568 14.66 -24.24 38.20
CA PHE A 568 15.25 -25.45 38.77
C PHE A 568 15.79 -25.23 40.20
N THR A 569 16.33 -24.05 40.55
CA THR A 569 16.65 -23.74 41.94
C THR A 569 15.41 -23.82 42.83
N LEU A 570 14.28 -23.25 42.40
CA LEU A 570 13.01 -23.38 43.13
C LEU A 570 12.53 -24.83 43.20
N VAL A 571 12.47 -25.56 42.08
CA VAL A 571 11.97 -26.95 42.02
C VAL A 571 12.81 -27.93 42.85
N PHE A 572 14.13 -27.74 42.94
CA PHE A 572 15.03 -28.68 43.63
C PHE A 572 15.42 -28.27 45.06
N VAL A 573 15.41 -26.97 45.38
CA VAL A 573 15.94 -26.42 46.65
C VAL A 573 14.93 -25.49 47.35
N GLY A 574 13.84 -25.07 46.68
CA GLY A 574 12.87 -24.11 47.19
C GLY A 574 12.25 -24.48 48.54
N GLU A 575 12.00 -25.77 48.79
CA GLU A 575 11.58 -26.32 50.10
C GLU A 575 12.44 -25.79 51.27
N ARG A 576 13.76 -25.64 51.08
CA ARG A 576 14.72 -25.23 52.11
C ARG A 576 14.98 -23.73 52.13
N ILE A 577 14.64 -23.03 51.05
CA ILE A 577 14.81 -21.58 50.90
C ILE A 577 13.66 -20.85 51.60
N PHE A 578 12.46 -21.44 51.56
CA PHE A 578 11.24 -20.85 52.12
C PHE A 578 10.70 -21.57 53.37
N ASP A 579 11.33 -22.66 53.80
CA ASP A 579 10.91 -23.54 54.91
C ASP A 579 9.46 -24.08 54.72
N ILE A 580 9.26 -24.81 53.61
CA ILE A 580 7.95 -25.30 53.15
C ILE A 580 8.01 -26.80 52.84
N ASP A 581 6.93 -27.52 53.15
CA ASP A 581 6.70 -28.92 52.75
C ASP A 581 7.08 -29.22 51.30
N ASN A 582 7.93 -30.24 51.12
CA ASN A 582 8.39 -30.71 49.82
C ASN A 582 7.23 -31.24 48.97
N GLY A 583 6.88 -30.51 47.90
CA GLY A 583 5.84 -30.95 46.95
C GLY A 583 6.19 -32.14 46.05
N ARG A 584 7.46 -32.59 46.01
CA ARG A 584 7.93 -33.66 45.11
C ARG A 584 7.44 -35.03 45.56
N TYR A 585 7.24 -35.95 44.61
CA TYR A 585 6.74 -37.32 44.84
C TYR A 585 5.39 -37.40 45.56
N ALA A 586 4.58 -36.33 45.50
CA ALA A 586 3.25 -36.29 46.09
C ALA A 586 2.34 -37.37 45.48
N LYS A 587 1.58 -38.07 46.34
CA LYS A 587 0.67 -39.16 45.95
C LYS A 587 -0.40 -38.68 44.97
N LEU A 588 -0.93 -39.60 44.17
CA LEU A 588 -2.11 -39.34 43.35
C LEU A 588 -3.26 -38.83 44.23
N HIS A 589 -3.89 -37.72 43.83
CA HIS A 589 -4.89 -36.95 44.61
C HIS A 589 -4.40 -36.25 45.90
N ALA A 590 -3.09 -36.02 46.07
CA ALA A 590 -2.58 -35.11 47.11
C ALA A 590 -3.10 -33.65 46.92
N PRO A 591 -3.28 -32.88 48.01
CA PRO A 591 -3.66 -31.48 47.93
C PRO A 591 -2.57 -30.61 47.25
N PRO A 592 -2.94 -29.43 46.72
CA PRO A 592 -1.97 -28.52 46.11
C PRO A 592 -0.98 -27.98 47.16
N THR A 593 0.30 -27.93 46.80
CA THR A 593 1.38 -27.51 47.70
C THR A 593 1.84 -26.09 47.42
N GLN A 594 2.22 -25.35 48.48
CA GLN A 594 2.81 -24.02 48.33
C GLN A 594 4.10 -24.07 47.52
N HIS A 595 4.93 -25.11 47.69
CA HIS A 595 6.18 -25.30 46.94
C HIS A 595 5.99 -25.22 45.41
N PHE A 596 5.10 -26.02 44.82
CA PHE A 596 4.83 -25.94 43.38
C PHE A 596 4.01 -24.69 43.00
N THR A 597 3.26 -24.09 43.91
CA THR A 597 2.59 -22.81 43.64
C THR A 597 3.59 -21.65 43.52
N ILE A 598 4.67 -21.64 44.31
CA ILE A 598 5.78 -20.67 44.16
C ILE A 598 6.47 -20.86 42.80
N VAL A 599 6.71 -22.11 42.38
CA VAL A 599 7.28 -22.42 41.05
C VAL A 599 6.38 -21.91 39.92
N PHE A 600 5.09 -22.24 39.95
CA PHE A 600 4.11 -21.76 38.97
C PHE A 600 4.01 -20.22 38.96
N ASN A 601 3.90 -19.59 40.13
CA ASN A 601 3.75 -18.15 40.21
C ASN A 601 5.02 -17.40 39.77
N THR A 602 6.20 -17.88 40.15
CA THR A 602 7.47 -17.33 39.68
C THR A 602 7.63 -17.50 38.17
N PHE A 603 7.19 -18.64 37.61
CA PHE A 603 7.20 -18.83 36.16
C PHE A 603 6.32 -17.80 35.44
N VAL A 604 5.10 -17.54 35.93
CA VAL A 604 4.24 -16.49 35.35
C VAL A 604 4.81 -15.08 35.55
N MET A 605 5.45 -14.79 36.70
CA MET A 605 6.14 -13.49 36.85
C MET A 605 7.30 -13.36 35.84
N LEU A 606 8.12 -14.39 35.67
CA LEU A 606 9.23 -14.41 34.71
C LEU A 606 8.74 -14.24 33.26
N THR A 607 7.59 -14.81 32.88
CA THR A 607 7.03 -14.57 31.54
C THR A 607 6.51 -13.14 31.39
N LEU A 608 5.75 -12.59 32.36
CA LEU A 608 5.24 -11.21 32.28
C LEU A 608 6.37 -10.17 32.21
N PHE A 609 7.47 -10.34 32.96
CA PHE A 609 8.62 -9.44 32.85
C PHE A 609 9.44 -9.66 31.57
N ASN A 610 9.56 -10.89 31.08
CA ASN A 610 10.17 -11.15 29.77
C ASN A 610 9.33 -10.59 28.60
N GLU A 611 8.01 -10.45 28.73
CA GLU A 611 7.17 -9.80 27.70
C GLU A 611 7.60 -8.34 27.49
N ILE A 612 7.98 -7.64 28.58
CA ILE A 612 8.50 -6.27 28.53
C ILE A 612 9.85 -6.25 27.81
N ASN A 613 10.77 -7.16 28.15
CA ASN A 613 12.06 -7.35 27.45
C ASN A 613 11.89 -7.64 25.95
N ALA A 614 10.93 -8.49 25.58
CA ALA A 614 10.71 -8.98 24.22
C ALA A 614 10.31 -7.88 23.21
N ARG A 615 9.79 -6.74 23.68
CA ARG A 615 9.50 -5.55 22.85
C ARG A 615 10.73 -5.03 22.09
N LYS A 616 11.96 -5.30 22.55
CA LYS A 616 13.21 -4.65 22.07
C LYS A 616 14.19 -5.58 21.34
N ILE A 617 13.78 -6.12 20.19
CA ILE A 617 14.53 -7.09 19.36
C ILE A 617 15.90 -6.65 18.79
N HIS A 618 16.26 -5.36 18.86
CA HIS A 618 17.49 -4.82 18.25
C HIS A 618 18.60 -4.46 19.25
N GLY A 619 18.47 -4.86 20.52
CA GLY A 619 19.46 -4.55 21.56
C GLY A 619 19.41 -3.10 22.05
N GLN A 620 18.24 -2.46 21.94
CA GLN A 620 17.97 -1.18 22.57
C GLN A 620 17.93 -1.36 24.09
N ARG A 621 18.74 -0.60 24.84
CA ARG A 621 18.78 -0.69 26.32
C ARG A 621 17.54 -0.11 27.01
N ASN A 622 16.88 0.90 26.43
CA ASN A 622 15.71 1.51 27.07
C ASN A 622 14.43 0.71 26.78
N ILE A 623 14.12 -0.25 27.64
CA ILE A 623 12.97 -1.16 27.47
C ILE A 623 11.63 -0.43 27.74
N PHE A 624 11.61 0.48 28.72
CA PHE A 624 10.43 1.26 29.12
C PHE A 624 10.00 2.31 28.09
N GLU A 625 10.84 2.58 27.07
CA GLU A 625 10.53 3.55 26.03
C GLU A 625 9.23 3.20 25.28
N GLY A 626 8.29 4.14 25.27
CA GLY A 626 6.99 3.98 24.62
C GLY A 626 6.08 2.92 25.23
N LEU A 627 6.34 2.40 26.44
CA LEU A 627 5.52 1.38 27.11
C LEU A 627 4.04 1.83 27.22
N LEU A 628 3.81 3.09 27.61
CA LEU A 628 2.48 3.68 27.79
C LEU A 628 1.84 4.17 26.47
N ARG A 629 2.47 3.95 25.30
CA ARG A 629 1.98 4.46 24.01
C ARG A 629 0.85 3.59 23.41
N ASN A 630 0.76 2.31 23.81
CA ASN A 630 -0.30 1.41 23.37
C ASN A 630 -1.17 1.00 24.58
N PRO A 631 -2.45 1.41 24.67
CA PRO A 631 -3.32 1.02 25.77
C PRO A 631 -3.62 -0.48 25.82
N ILE A 632 -3.59 -1.17 24.67
CA ILE A 632 -3.83 -2.62 24.62
C ILE A 632 -2.74 -3.36 25.39
N TYR A 633 -1.47 -2.96 25.21
CA TYR A 633 -0.32 -3.60 25.84
C TYR A 633 -0.37 -3.56 27.37
N TYR A 634 -0.46 -2.36 27.97
CA TYR A 634 -0.43 -2.26 29.44
C TYR A 634 -1.72 -2.75 30.10
N CYS A 635 -2.88 -2.70 29.42
CA CYS A 635 -4.11 -3.31 29.93
C CYS A 635 -4.02 -4.85 29.96
N ILE A 636 -3.37 -5.47 28.97
CA ILE A 636 -3.12 -6.92 28.98
C ILE A 636 -2.13 -7.26 30.09
N LEU A 637 -0.97 -6.62 30.14
CA LEU A 637 0.09 -6.87 31.14
C LEU A 637 -0.40 -6.68 32.59
N GLY A 638 -1.19 -5.63 32.85
CA GLY A 638 -1.81 -5.41 34.17
C GLY A 638 -2.96 -6.39 34.46
N GLY A 639 -3.76 -6.72 33.44
CA GLY A 639 -4.87 -7.67 33.55
C GLY A 639 -4.41 -9.10 33.85
N THR A 640 -3.37 -9.59 33.18
CA THR A 640 -2.80 -10.92 33.44
C THR A 640 -2.16 -11.01 34.83
N PHE A 641 -1.47 -9.96 35.29
CA PHE A 641 -0.96 -9.87 36.66
C PHE A 641 -2.09 -9.93 37.71
N ILE A 642 -3.18 -9.16 37.52
CA ILE A 642 -4.34 -9.18 38.42
C ILE A 642 -5.04 -10.55 38.39
N CYS A 643 -5.25 -11.16 37.21
CA CYS A 643 -5.81 -12.50 37.09
C CYS A 643 -4.94 -13.55 37.78
N GLN A 644 -3.60 -13.45 37.68
CA GLN A 644 -2.67 -14.35 38.36
C GLN A 644 -2.81 -14.27 39.89
N ILE A 645 -3.02 -13.07 40.46
CA ILE A 645 -3.33 -12.91 41.89
C ILE A 645 -4.60 -13.66 42.28
N PHE A 646 -5.69 -13.52 41.52
CA PHE A 646 -6.93 -14.25 41.78
C PHE A 646 -6.77 -15.78 41.63
N ILE A 647 -6.05 -16.24 40.61
CA ILE A 647 -5.79 -17.68 40.35
C ILE A 647 -4.99 -18.33 41.49
N VAL A 648 -3.97 -17.64 42.01
CA VAL A 648 -3.13 -18.16 43.10
C VAL A 648 -3.86 -18.09 44.44
N GLN A 649 -4.57 -17.00 44.73
CA GLN A 649 -5.17 -16.79 46.06
C GLN A 649 -6.52 -17.50 46.24
N PHE A 650 -7.32 -17.65 45.18
CA PHE A 650 -8.68 -18.20 45.24
C PHE A 650 -8.94 -19.36 44.25
N GLY A 651 -8.09 -19.54 43.23
CA GLY A 651 -8.29 -20.55 42.17
C GLY A 651 -7.94 -21.99 42.53
N GLY A 652 -7.59 -22.28 43.79
CA GLY A 652 -6.90 -23.51 44.22
C GLY A 652 -7.51 -24.84 43.76
N PHE A 653 -8.85 -24.95 43.80
CA PHE A 653 -9.57 -26.15 43.35
C PHE A 653 -9.37 -26.46 41.87
N PHE A 654 -9.39 -25.44 41.00
CA PHE A 654 -9.31 -25.62 39.54
C PHE A 654 -7.86 -25.59 39.04
N PHE A 655 -7.02 -24.72 39.60
CA PHE A 655 -5.64 -24.51 39.14
C PHE A 655 -4.60 -25.32 39.90
N SER A 656 -4.99 -26.11 40.91
CA SER A 656 -4.07 -26.84 41.80
C SER A 656 -3.04 -25.91 42.46
N THR A 657 -3.50 -24.74 42.90
CA THR A 657 -2.71 -23.72 43.61
C THR A 657 -3.04 -23.71 45.10
N ALA A 658 -2.08 -23.31 45.93
CA ALA A 658 -2.26 -23.04 47.36
C ALA A 658 -2.01 -21.56 47.64
N ALA A 659 -2.82 -20.93 48.50
CA ALA A 659 -2.65 -19.52 48.83
C ALA A 659 -1.23 -19.22 49.34
N LEU A 660 -0.59 -18.22 48.74
CA LEU A 660 0.77 -17.78 49.08
C LEU A 660 0.75 -16.64 50.10
N THR A 661 1.80 -16.53 50.90
CA THR A 661 2.01 -15.39 51.80
C THR A 661 2.51 -14.16 51.03
N ALA A 662 2.37 -12.97 51.63
CA ALA A 662 2.85 -11.72 51.01
C ALA A 662 4.37 -11.73 50.76
N ASP A 663 5.15 -12.39 51.62
CA ASP A 663 6.60 -12.55 51.43
C ASP A 663 6.92 -13.46 50.22
N GLN A 664 6.28 -14.64 50.14
CA GLN A 664 6.40 -15.55 49.00
C GLN A 664 6.04 -14.85 47.67
N TRP A 665 5.02 -13.97 47.68
CA TRP A 665 4.67 -13.11 46.55
C TRP A 665 5.75 -12.10 46.19
N LEU A 666 6.33 -11.41 47.17
CA LEU A 666 7.43 -10.46 46.95
C LEU A 666 8.66 -11.15 46.35
N TRP A 667 8.99 -12.37 46.79
CA TRP A 667 10.07 -13.17 46.19
C TRP A 667 9.77 -13.60 44.75
N CYS A 668 8.53 -14.03 44.44
CA CYS A 668 8.13 -14.33 43.05
C CYS A 668 8.30 -13.10 42.14
N ILE A 669 7.91 -11.91 42.62
CA ILE A 669 8.02 -10.65 41.88
C ILE A 669 9.49 -10.21 41.75
N PHE A 670 10.30 -10.35 42.80
CA PHE A 670 11.72 -10.01 42.79
C PHE A 670 12.51 -10.86 41.79
N LEU A 671 12.27 -12.17 41.75
CA LEU A 671 12.86 -13.07 40.75
C LEU A 671 12.39 -12.72 39.33
N GLY A 672 11.12 -12.33 39.17
CA GLY A 672 10.59 -11.77 37.92
C GLY A 672 11.31 -10.50 37.45
N LEU A 673 11.46 -9.50 38.34
CA LEU A 673 12.22 -8.27 38.09
C LEU A 673 13.69 -8.54 37.74
N GLY A 674 14.26 -9.63 38.26
CA GLY A 674 15.59 -10.11 37.90
C GLY A 674 15.77 -10.40 36.41
N ASP A 675 14.72 -10.81 35.68
CA ASP A 675 14.78 -11.01 34.22
C ASP A 675 14.93 -9.69 33.45
N LEU A 676 14.35 -8.59 33.94
CA LEU A 676 14.56 -7.23 33.36
C LEU A 676 16.03 -6.79 33.50
N LEU A 677 16.63 -7.06 34.66
CA LEU A 677 18.04 -6.75 34.91
C LEU A 677 18.96 -7.66 34.10
N TRP A 678 18.65 -8.96 34.01
CA TRP A 678 19.37 -9.91 33.20
C TRP A 678 19.31 -9.58 31.70
N GLY A 679 18.17 -9.08 31.21
CA GLY A 679 18.01 -8.59 29.84
C GLY A 679 19.02 -7.51 29.45
N GLN A 680 19.45 -6.66 30.39
CA GLN A 680 20.52 -5.67 30.17
C GLN A 680 21.91 -6.31 30.06
N VAL A 681 22.16 -7.37 30.84
CA VAL A 681 23.40 -8.17 30.76
C VAL A 681 23.46 -8.90 29.42
N VAL A 682 22.40 -9.63 29.06
CA VAL A 682 22.26 -10.32 27.77
C VAL A 682 22.40 -9.34 26.61
N THR A 683 21.75 -8.17 26.67
CA THR A 683 21.88 -7.10 25.66
C THR A 683 23.32 -6.64 25.48
N SER A 684 24.07 -6.50 26.58
CA SER A 684 25.47 -6.04 26.58
C SER A 684 26.47 -7.05 26.00
N ILE A 685 26.11 -8.33 25.86
CA ILE A 685 26.94 -9.33 25.17
C ILE A 685 26.94 -9.07 23.65
N PRO A 686 28.09 -8.81 23.00
CA PRO A 686 28.14 -8.40 21.60
C PRO A 686 27.93 -9.58 20.65
N SER A 687 26.85 -9.54 19.87
CA SER A 687 26.42 -10.60 18.94
C SER A 687 27.45 -10.96 17.84
N LYS A 688 28.52 -10.17 17.67
CA LYS A 688 29.68 -10.50 16.81
C LYS A 688 30.46 -11.73 17.29
N LYS A 689 30.39 -12.09 18.57
CA LYS A 689 31.07 -13.26 19.15
C LYS A 689 30.30 -14.58 18.98
N LEU A 690 29.06 -14.56 18.49
CA LEU A 690 28.25 -15.77 18.31
C LEU A 690 28.55 -16.46 16.96
N PRO A 691 28.66 -17.80 16.90
CA PRO A 691 28.90 -18.53 15.66
C PRO A 691 27.88 -18.23 14.56
N LYS A 692 28.33 -18.15 13.30
CA LYS A 692 27.40 -17.98 12.16
C LYS A 692 26.36 -19.11 12.05
N LYS A 693 26.71 -20.33 12.50
CA LYS A 693 25.84 -21.51 12.58
C LYS A 693 24.71 -21.39 13.63
N LEU A 694 24.76 -20.41 14.54
CA LEU A 694 23.70 -20.14 15.53
C LEU A 694 22.59 -19.21 14.98
N THR A 695 22.69 -18.79 13.72
CA THR A 695 21.50 -18.39 12.94
C THR A 695 20.86 -19.66 12.43
N ALA A 696 19.67 -20.00 12.95
CA ALA A 696 18.89 -21.11 12.43
C ALA A 696 18.53 -20.86 10.95
N PHE A 697 18.57 -21.91 10.12
CA PHE A 697 18.15 -21.90 8.71
C PHE A 697 18.81 -20.79 7.87
N SER A 698 20.16 -20.79 7.86
CA SER A 698 20.99 -19.85 7.11
C SER A 698 21.38 -20.33 5.69
N GLU A 699 20.94 -21.52 5.27
CA GLU A 699 21.19 -22.04 3.92
C GLU A 699 20.06 -21.60 2.98
N GLY A 700 20.45 -20.95 1.88
CA GLY A 700 19.54 -20.23 1.00
C GLY A 700 18.85 -21.13 -0.01
N THR A 701 17.85 -21.89 0.42
CA THR A 701 16.85 -22.41 -0.51
C THR A 701 15.94 -21.25 -0.93
N GLU A 702 16.09 -20.76 -2.15
CA GLU A 702 15.00 -20.01 -2.77
C GLU A 702 13.81 -20.96 -2.92
N ILE A 703 12.71 -20.68 -2.22
CA ILE A 703 11.43 -21.33 -2.53
C ILE A 703 10.96 -20.67 -3.83
N PRO A 704 10.92 -21.39 -4.97
CA PRO A 704 10.52 -20.79 -6.23
C PRO A 704 9.05 -20.36 -6.11
N ILE A 705 8.80 -19.06 -6.20
CA ILE A 705 7.43 -18.53 -6.21
C ILE A 705 6.90 -18.74 -7.62
N ILE A 706 6.45 -19.96 -7.91
CA ILE A 706 5.80 -20.33 -9.17
C ILE A 706 4.44 -19.62 -9.23
N PHE A 707 4.46 -18.37 -9.69
CA PHE A 707 3.29 -17.60 -10.09
C PHE A 707 2.78 -18.09 -11.46
N GLU A 708 2.38 -19.36 -11.54
CA GLU A 708 1.39 -19.74 -12.54
C GLU A 708 0.01 -19.30 -12.05
N ASN A 709 -0.49 -18.18 -12.59
CA ASN A 709 -1.92 -17.94 -12.58
C ASN A 709 -2.59 -19.10 -13.33
N PRO A 710 -3.53 -19.84 -12.71
CA PRO A 710 -4.31 -20.82 -13.45
C PRO A 710 -5.15 -20.07 -14.49
N LYS A 711 -4.76 -20.17 -15.77
CA LYS A 711 -5.58 -19.70 -16.88
C LYS A 711 -6.81 -20.61 -17.00
N GLY A 712 -7.90 -20.21 -16.37
CA GLY A 712 -9.20 -20.86 -16.46
C GLY A 712 -10.29 -19.88 -16.07
N GLU A 713 -11.34 -19.81 -16.88
CA GLU A 713 -12.50 -18.97 -16.62
C GLU A 713 -13.28 -19.54 -15.42
N GLY A 714 -13.54 -18.73 -14.40
CA GLY A 714 -14.25 -19.12 -13.19
C GLY A 714 -14.52 -17.89 -12.31
N ASP A 715 -15.70 -17.85 -11.70
CA ASP A 715 -16.27 -16.64 -11.10
C ASP A 715 -15.46 -16.10 -9.90
N GLU A 716 -15.33 -14.78 -9.80
CA GLU A 716 -14.36 -14.10 -8.92
C GLU A 716 -14.69 -14.20 -7.42
N ASP A 717 -15.96 -14.45 -7.05
CA ASP A 717 -16.46 -14.46 -5.66
C ASP A 717 -15.78 -15.50 -4.74
N ASP A 718 -15.21 -16.59 -5.30
CA ASP A 718 -14.62 -17.68 -4.49
C ASP A 718 -13.12 -17.47 -4.19
N MET A 719 -12.53 -16.34 -4.60
CA MET A 719 -11.10 -16.03 -4.39
C MET A 719 -10.80 -15.51 -2.96
N ASP A 720 -11.62 -14.62 -2.41
CA ASP A 720 -11.34 -13.96 -1.13
C ASP A 720 -11.31 -14.95 0.06
N ASN A 721 -12.21 -15.94 0.06
CA ASN A 721 -12.21 -17.01 1.08
C ASN A 721 -10.96 -17.89 1.01
N ARG A 722 -10.34 -18.03 -0.18
CA ARG A 722 -9.15 -18.86 -0.37
C ARG A 722 -7.86 -18.14 0.03
N SER A 723 -7.81 -16.82 -0.06
CA SER A 723 -6.64 -16.00 0.32
C SER A 723 -6.14 -16.27 1.74
N GLY A 724 -7.06 -16.41 2.71
CA GLY A 724 -6.71 -16.77 4.10
C GLY A 724 -6.15 -18.19 4.24
N GLN A 725 -6.71 -19.16 3.51
CA GLN A 725 -6.21 -20.55 3.50
C GLN A 725 -4.85 -20.67 2.82
N ILE A 726 -4.61 -19.89 1.76
CA ILE A 726 -3.31 -19.80 1.07
C ILE A 726 -2.26 -19.18 1.99
N LEU A 727 -2.61 -18.15 2.78
CA LEU A 727 -1.74 -17.60 3.82
C LEU A 727 -1.44 -18.62 4.94
N TRP A 728 -2.43 -19.39 5.37
CA TRP A 728 -2.26 -20.46 6.38
C TRP A 728 -1.34 -21.57 5.87
N LEU A 729 -1.56 -22.09 4.66
CA LEU A 729 -0.70 -23.09 4.00
C LEU A 729 0.71 -22.57 3.74
N ARG A 730 0.87 -21.30 3.34
CA ARG A 730 2.19 -20.66 3.18
C ARG A 730 2.89 -20.47 4.53
N GLY A 731 2.16 -20.09 5.57
CA GLY A 731 2.70 -19.96 6.94
C GLY A 731 3.19 -21.32 7.45
N LEU A 732 2.35 -22.35 7.36
CA LEU A 732 2.69 -23.71 7.75
C LEU A 732 3.85 -24.28 6.94
N THR A 733 3.84 -24.25 5.60
CA THR A 733 4.96 -24.78 4.81
C THR A 733 6.26 -24.03 5.08
N ARG A 734 6.24 -22.69 5.15
CA ARG A 734 7.43 -21.88 5.47
C ARG A 734 7.99 -22.20 6.87
N LEU A 735 7.14 -22.46 7.87
CA LEU A 735 7.55 -22.92 9.20
C LEU A 735 8.00 -24.38 9.20
N GLN A 736 7.31 -25.29 8.51
CA GLN A 736 7.59 -26.71 8.47
C GLN A 736 8.96 -26.99 7.85
N THR A 737 9.30 -26.31 6.74
CA THR A 737 10.65 -26.30 6.16
C THR A 737 11.69 -25.63 7.08
N GLN A 738 11.28 -24.62 7.88
CA GLN A 738 12.11 -23.93 8.89
C GLN A 738 12.10 -24.59 10.29
N VAL A 739 11.58 -25.81 10.44
CA VAL A 739 11.54 -26.53 11.73
C VAL A 739 12.02 -27.97 11.60
N ILE A 740 11.66 -28.68 10.53
CA ILE A 740 11.97 -30.12 10.38
C ILE A 740 13.41 -30.37 9.88
N GLY A 741 13.97 -29.42 9.11
CA GLY A 741 15.29 -29.58 8.49
C GLY A 741 15.26 -30.37 7.18
N GLY A 742 15.98 -29.89 6.17
CA GLY A 742 15.86 -30.33 4.77
C GLY A 742 16.43 -31.70 4.39
N GLN A 743 16.55 -32.65 5.33
CA GLN A 743 17.12 -33.99 5.07
C GLN A 743 16.09 -35.13 5.05
N LEU A 744 14.82 -34.87 5.37
CA LEU A 744 13.76 -35.90 5.40
C LEU A 744 12.89 -35.98 4.13
N THR A 745 13.25 -35.23 3.08
CA THR A 745 12.49 -35.14 1.82
C THR A 745 12.73 -36.28 0.82
N GLU A 746 13.82 -37.06 0.96
CA GLU A 746 14.20 -38.06 -0.05
C GLU A 746 13.51 -39.44 0.10
N HIS A 747 12.79 -39.69 1.20
CA HIS A 747 12.27 -41.02 1.54
C HIS A 747 10.75 -41.06 1.85
N LEU A 748 9.96 -40.21 1.19
CA LEU A 748 8.50 -40.34 1.18
C LEU A 748 8.00 -40.85 -0.19
N ILE A 749 7.27 -41.97 -0.14
CA ILE A 749 6.78 -42.70 -1.32
C ILE A 749 5.79 -41.83 -2.10
N PRO A 750 5.92 -41.71 -3.44
CA PRO A 750 5.00 -40.90 -4.24
C PRO A 750 3.60 -41.53 -4.29
N VAL A 751 2.65 -40.92 -3.59
CA VAL A 751 1.22 -41.21 -3.78
C VAL A 751 0.78 -40.61 -5.12
N PRO A 752 0.21 -41.38 -6.06
CA PRO A 752 -0.16 -40.86 -7.37
C PRO A 752 -1.32 -39.87 -7.28
N LEU A 753 -1.29 -38.82 -8.12
CA LEU A 753 -2.31 -37.77 -8.12
C LEU A 753 -3.70 -38.31 -8.53
N SER A 754 -4.63 -38.37 -7.58
CA SER A 754 -6.05 -38.57 -7.84
C SER A 754 -6.74 -37.26 -8.22
N LYS A 755 -7.51 -37.25 -9.30
CA LYS A 755 -8.14 -36.04 -9.88
C LYS A 755 -9.53 -35.70 -9.31
N THR A 756 -9.73 -35.70 -7.98
CA THR A 756 -10.92 -35.08 -7.33
C THR A 756 -10.72 -34.82 -5.82
N PRO A 757 -10.37 -33.59 -5.39
CA PRO A 757 -10.21 -33.27 -3.95
C PRO A 757 -11.50 -32.87 -3.23
N THR A 758 -12.67 -32.89 -3.88
CA THR A 758 -13.91 -32.27 -3.37
C THR A 758 -14.69 -33.13 -2.37
N ASP A 759 -14.74 -34.45 -2.56
CA ASP A 759 -15.73 -35.33 -1.90
C ASP A 759 -15.45 -35.61 -0.42
N GLN A 760 -14.18 -35.64 0.01
CA GLN A 760 -13.84 -35.90 1.41
C GLN A 760 -14.13 -34.70 2.33
N ALA A 761 -13.86 -33.47 1.86
CA ALA A 761 -14.19 -32.25 2.61
C ALA A 761 -15.72 -32.10 2.80
N ILE A 762 -16.50 -32.33 1.73
CA ILE A 762 -17.97 -32.27 1.78
C ILE A 762 -18.54 -33.28 2.79
N ARG A 763 -17.97 -34.50 2.90
CA ARG A 763 -18.41 -35.48 3.90
C ARG A 763 -18.16 -35.03 5.34
N VAL A 764 -17.02 -34.41 5.64
CA VAL A 764 -16.72 -33.90 7.00
C VAL A 764 -17.62 -32.71 7.35
N VAL A 765 -17.81 -31.76 6.43
CA VAL A 765 -18.69 -30.60 6.64
C VAL A 765 -20.15 -31.02 6.82
N ASN A 766 -20.66 -31.97 6.01
CA ASN A 766 -22.01 -32.47 6.17
C ASN A 766 -22.20 -33.31 7.45
N ALA A 767 -21.20 -34.08 7.87
CA ALA A 767 -21.24 -34.78 9.16
C ALA A 767 -21.29 -33.80 10.35
N PHE A 768 -20.49 -32.72 10.30
CA PHE A 768 -20.50 -31.68 11.32
C PHE A 768 -21.85 -30.91 11.35
N ARG A 769 -22.41 -30.59 10.18
CA ARG A 769 -23.73 -29.97 10.03
C ARG A 769 -24.86 -30.86 10.58
N MET A 770 -24.89 -32.14 10.22
CA MET A 770 -25.84 -33.12 10.79
C MET A 770 -25.64 -33.33 12.30
N GLY A 771 -24.46 -33.04 12.84
CA GLY A 771 -24.21 -32.98 14.28
C GLY A 771 -24.88 -31.79 14.97
N MET A 772 -24.85 -30.59 14.34
CA MET A 772 -25.52 -29.40 14.86
C MET A 772 -27.05 -29.50 14.78
N GLU A 773 -27.59 -30.08 13.70
CA GLU A 773 -29.04 -30.23 13.45
C GLU A 773 -29.72 -31.26 14.39
N ARG A 774 -29.01 -31.79 15.41
CA ARG A 774 -29.49 -32.83 16.34
C ARG A 774 -29.63 -32.41 17.82
N ARG A 775 -29.57 -31.11 18.16
CA ARG A 775 -29.83 -30.62 19.54
C ARG A 775 -31.10 -29.78 19.68
N GLU A 776 -32.13 -30.50 20.14
CA GLU A 776 -33.42 -30.08 20.70
C GLU A 776 -34.48 -29.38 19.82
N PRO A 777 -35.80 -29.58 20.09
CA PRO A 777 -36.86 -29.22 19.17
C PRO A 777 -37.94 -28.33 19.82
N SER A 778 -37.73 -27.01 19.90
CA SER A 778 -38.84 -26.08 20.18
C SER A 778 -38.61 -24.70 19.55
N LEU A 779 -39.57 -24.28 18.70
CA LEU A 779 -39.92 -22.91 18.28
C LEU A 779 -40.83 -23.00 17.03
N CYS A 780 -42.12 -23.22 17.25
CA CYS A 780 -43.10 -23.24 16.17
C CYS A 780 -43.67 -21.82 15.99
N GLY A 781 -43.47 -21.22 14.81
CA GLY A 781 -43.94 -19.85 14.54
C GLY A 781 -44.07 -19.53 13.05
N PRO A 782 -45.04 -18.69 12.65
CA PRO A 782 -45.41 -18.46 11.24
C PRO A 782 -44.28 -17.83 10.41
N SER A 783 -43.36 -17.10 11.05
CA SER A 783 -42.17 -16.52 10.41
C SER A 783 -41.27 -17.60 9.76
N VAL A 784 -41.14 -18.76 10.40
CA VAL A 784 -40.28 -19.87 9.92
C VAL A 784 -40.90 -20.57 8.72
N GLN A 785 -42.24 -20.63 8.64
CA GLN A 785 -42.94 -21.14 7.46
C GLN A 785 -42.71 -20.24 6.23
N ARG A 786 -42.80 -18.90 6.39
CA ARG A 786 -42.48 -17.97 5.29
C ARG A 786 -41.04 -18.10 4.79
N LEU A 787 -40.07 -18.26 5.69
CA LEU A 787 -38.66 -18.46 5.31
C LEU A 787 -38.43 -19.77 4.54
N ARG A 788 -39.14 -20.86 4.90
CA ARG A 788 -39.11 -22.11 4.13
C ARG A 788 -39.75 -21.94 2.75
N GLU A 789 -40.85 -21.21 2.63
CA GLU A 789 -41.54 -20.95 1.36
C GLU A 789 -40.67 -20.12 0.40
N ILE A 790 -40.04 -19.04 0.91
CA ILE A 790 -39.09 -18.21 0.15
C ILE A 790 -37.89 -19.03 -0.32
N SER A 791 -37.31 -19.86 0.55
CA SER A 791 -36.21 -20.76 0.18
C SER A 791 -36.61 -21.76 -0.92
N ARG A 792 -37.86 -22.22 -0.90
CA ARG A 792 -38.41 -23.14 -1.92
C ARG A 792 -38.64 -22.45 -3.27
N GLN A 793 -39.12 -21.20 -3.26
CA GLN A 793 -39.28 -20.39 -4.47
C GLN A 793 -37.92 -20.09 -5.12
N LEU A 794 -36.91 -19.69 -4.33
CA LEU A 794 -35.54 -19.46 -4.83
C LEU A 794 -34.93 -20.73 -5.46
N GLN A 795 -35.15 -21.90 -4.89
CA GLN A 795 -34.70 -23.17 -5.47
C GLN A 795 -35.39 -23.51 -6.80
N LEU A 796 -36.70 -23.21 -6.93
CA LEU A 796 -37.42 -23.38 -8.19
C LEU A 796 -36.94 -22.40 -9.27
N GLN A 797 -36.65 -21.16 -8.88
CA GLN A 797 -36.13 -20.12 -9.77
C GLN A 797 -34.75 -20.49 -10.32
N GLN A 798 -33.82 -20.93 -9.46
CA GLN A 798 -32.51 -21.46 -9.89
C GLN A 798 -32.62 -22.72 -10.76
N ALA A 799 -33.62 -23.58 -10.55
CA ALA A 799 -33.88 -24.74 -11.40
C ALA A 799 -34.36 -24.32 -12.80
N GLN A 800 -35.21 -23.29 -12.89
CA GLN A 800 -35.65 -22.72 -14.18
C GLN A 800 -34.49 -22.06 -14.93
N GLU A 801 -33.64 -21.26 -14.26
CA GLU A 801 -32.45 -20.65 -14.89
C GLU A 801 -31.46 -21.69 -15.42
N ARG A 802 -31.24 -22.79 -14.67
CA ARG A 802 -30.39 -23.91 -15.13
C ARG A 802 -30.97 -24.62 -16.35
N SER A 803 -32.28 -24.83 -16.37
CA SER A 803 -32.99 -25.36 -17.55
C SER A 803 -32.84 -24.43 -18.76
N HIS A 804 -32.97 -23.12 -18.55
CA HIS A 804 -32.87 -22.13 -19.61
C HIS A 804 -31.44 -21.97 -20.16
N ARG A 805 -30.40 -22.08 -19.31
CA ARG A 805 -28.99 -22.15 -19.78
C ARG A 805 -28.72 -23.43 -20.58
N ALA A 806 -29.29 -24.57 -20.18
CA ALA A 806 -29.12 -25.83 -20.88
C ALA A 806 -29.74 -25.82 -22.29
N SER A 807 -30.91 -25.20 -22.48
CA SER A 807 -31.53 -25.08 -23.81
C SER A 807 -30.75 -24.13 -24.73
N THR A 808 -30.18 -23.04 -24.21
CA THR A 808 -29.36 -22.11 -25.01
C THR A 808 -28.00 -22.71 -25.43
N LEU A 809 -27.40 -23.58 -24.61
CA LEU A 809 -26.15 -24.29 -24.96
C LEU A 809 -26.35 -25.37 -26.04
N LEU A 810 -27.55 -25.93 -26.17
CA LEU A 810 -27.87 -26.94 -27.20
C LEU A 810 -28.13 -26.33 -28.58
N SER A 811 -28.38 -25.03 -28.69
CA SER A 811 -28.65 -24.34 -29.97
C SER A 811 -27.43 -23.73 -30.66
N SER A 812 -26.23 -23.87 -30.10
CA SER A 812 -25.05 -23.05 -30.47
C SER A 812 -23.78 -23.82 -30.86
N MET A 813 -23.86 -25.11 -31.20
CA MET A 813 -22.70 -25.89 -31.68
C MET A 813 -22.57 -25.89 -33.22
N PRO A 814 -21.41 -25.51 -33.80
CA PRO A 814 -21.16 -25.61 -35.24
C PRO A 814 -21.00 -27.05 -35.73
N ALA A 815 -21.54 -27.35 -36.92
CA ALA A 815 -21.49 -28.67 -37.54
C ALA A 815 -20.17 -28.90 -38.31
N SER A 816 -19.09 -29.29 -37.62
CA SER A 816 -17.77 -29.50 -38.26
C SER A 816 -16.91 -30.63 -37.66
N LEU A 817 -17.50 -31.79 -37.32
CA LEU A 817 -16.71 -32.96 -36.85
C LEU A 817 -17.37 -34.35 -37.06
N MET A 818 -18.09 -34.58 -38.16
CA MET A 818 -18.71 -35.88 -38.50
C MET A 818 -18.66 -36.21 -40.01
N ALA A 819 -17.52 -36.71 -40.51
CA ALA A 819 -17.41 -37.58 -41.71
C ALA A 819 -15.94 -37.99 -41.95
N GLY A 820 -15.67 -39.27 -42.23
CA GLY A 820 -14.31 -39.75 -42.51
C GLY A 820 -14.28 -41.17 -43.08
N GLY A 821 -14.31 -41.28 -44.42
CA GLY A 821 -14.43 -42.56 -45.15
C GLY A 821 -15.90 -42.98 -45.34
N ASN A 822 -16.29 -43.64 -46.44
CA ASN A 822 -15.47 -44.26 -47.49
C ASN A 822 -16.10 -44.14 -48.90
N ARG A 823 -15.37 -44.62 -49.91
CA ARG A 823 -15.65 -44.72 -51.36
C ARG A 823 -17.09 -45.24 -51.70
N SER A 824 -17.69 -45.05 -52.89
CA SER A 824 -17.09 -44.96 -54.24
C SER A 824 -18.01 -44.42 -55.38
N SER A 825 -17.38 -44.05 -56.51
CA SER A 825 -17.88 -44.10 -57.90
C SER A 825 -18.80 -42.95 -58.43
N PRO A 826 -18.83 -42.69 -59.77
CA PRO A 826 -18.99 -41.32 -60.28
C PRO A 826 -19.94 -41.08 -61.48
N SER A 827 -20.25 -39.81 -61.76
CA SER A 827 -20.45 -39.28 -63.14
C SER A 827 -20.36 -37.74 -63.21
N SER A 828 -20.02 -37.23 -64.39
CA SER A 828 -19.92 -35.81 -64.82
C SER A 828 -20.88 -35.56 -66.02
N PRO A 829 -21.01 -34.36 -66.64
CA PRO A 829 -20.42 -33.02 -66.39
C PRO A 829 -21.53 -31.97 -66.02
N THR A 830 -21.63 -30.66 -66.37
CA THR A 830 -20.96 -29.75 -67.34
C THR A 830 -21.13 -28.25 -66.96
N SER A 831 -20.28 -27.40 -67.57
CA SER A 831 -20.32 -25.93 -67.79
C SER A 831 -21.56 -25.06 -67.47
N ASP A 832 -21.35 -23.96 -66.72
CA ASP A 832 -21.28 -22.54 -67.16
C ASP A 832 -22.17 -21.99 -68.31
N PRO A 833 -22.47 -20.65 -68.38
CA PRO A 833 -22.59 -19.63 -67.31
C PRO A 833 -23.69 -18.53 -67.57
N SER A 834 -23.56 -17.35 -66.90
CA SER A 834 -23.98 -15.97 -67.33
C SER A 834 -25.32 -15.33 -66.90
N THR A 835 -25.24 -14.04 -66.49
CA THR A 835 -26.23 -12.92 -66.56
C THR A 835 -27.64 -13.05 -65.89
N ASP A 836 -28.35 -11.99 -65.46
CA ASP A 836 -28.19 -10.51 -65.59
C ASP A 836 -28.85 -9.70 -64.42
N MET A 837 -28.83 -8.36 -64.47
CA MET A 837 -29.58 -7.41 -63.59
C MET A 837 -31.04 -7.13 -64.13
N PRO A 838 -31.89 -6.12 -63.72
CA PRO A 838 -31.76 -5.01 -62.74
C PRO A 838 -33.02 -4.49 -61.95
N SER A 839 -32.78 -3.75 -60.84
CA SER A 839 -33.40 -2.44 -60.44
C SER A 839 -34.93 -2.14 -60.24
N VAL A 840 -35.21 -1.00 -59.57
CA VAL A 840 -36.47 -0.19 -59.44
C VAL A 840 -37.48 -0.66 -58.35
N ARG A 841 -38.00 0.08 -57.33
CA ARG A 841 -38.05 1.50 -56.83
C ARG A 841 -39.46 2.13 -56.92
N ILE A 842 -40.06 2.54 -55.77
CA ILE A 842 -41.01 3.68 -55.46
C ILE A 842 -41.91 3.30 -54.23
N LYS A 843 -41.93 3.98 -53.06
CA LYS A 843 -42.47 5.33 -52.64
C LYS A 843 -44.03 5.39 -52.54
N PRO A 844 -44.68 6.32 -51.78
CA PRO A 844 -44.30 7.05 -50.54
C PRO A 844 -45.45 7.41 -49.52
N ALA A 845 -45.09 7.92 -48.32
CA ALA A 845 -45.89 8.83 -47.42
C ALA A 845 -47.23 8.30 -46.82
N SER A 846 -47.98 8.94 -45.88
CA SER A 846 -47.92 10.19 -45.06
C SER A 846 -48.94 10.07 -43.88
N ALA A 847 -49.09 10.92 -42.84
CA ALA A 847 -48.26 11.85 -42.05
C ALA A 847 -49.16 12.61 -40.99
N ARG A 848 -48.57 13.22 -39.93
CA ARG A 848 -49.21 14.14 -38.91
C ARG A 848 -50.23 13.48 -37.92
N ASN A 849 -50.62 14.06 -36.76
CA ASN A 849 -50.30 15.34 -36.09
C ASN A 849 -50.33 15.27 -34.52
N SER A 850 -50.31 16.45 -33.88
CA SER A 850 -50.39 16.83 -32.44
C SER A 850 -51.63 16.30 -31.64
N GLU A 851 -51.82 16.51 -30.32
CA GLU A 851 -51.44 17.63 -29.44
C GLU A 851 -51.42 17.35 -27.91
N THR A 852 -51.23 18.40 -27.09
CA THR A 852 -50.85 18.42 -25.66
C THR A 852 -51.96 18.19 -24.60
N THR A 853 -51.59 17.72 -23.38
CA THR A 853 -52.13 18.27 -22.10
C THR A 853 -51.29 17.90 -20.84
N HIS A 854 -51.50 18.63 -19.74
CA HIS A 854 -50.85 18.58 -18.40
C HIS A 854 -51.97 18.61 -17.31
N PRO A 855 -51.75 18.65 -15.96
CA PRO A 855 -50.56 18.43 -15.09
C PRO A 855 -50.86 17.57 -13.80
N LYS A 856 -49.97 17.64 -12.78
CA LYS A 856 -50.20 17.55 -11.28
C LYS A 856 -49.76 16.31 -10.45
N THR A 857 -48.53 16.41 -9.92
CA THR A 857 -48.14 16.50 -8.47
C THR A 857 -48.74 15.61 -7.35
N SER A 858 -47.86 15.32 -6.36
CA SER A 858 -48.07 14.92 -4.94
C SER A 858 -48.30 13.41 -4.66
N THR A 859 -47.94 12.83 -3.50
CA THR A 859 -47.45 13.40 -2.21
C THR A 859 -46.42 12.46 -1.52
N SER A 860 -45.83 12.88 -0.40
CA SER A 860 -44.76 12.22 0.38
C SER A 860 -45.22 11.57 1.71
N ALA A 861 -44.24 11.15 2.54
CA ALA A 861 -44.30 10.57 3.89
C ALA A 861 -44.42 9.02 3.95
N VAL A 862 -43.82 8.34 4.95
CA VAL A 862 -43.08 8.82 6.15
C VAL A 862 -41.59 8.51 6.03
#